data_AF-A0A970NWK0-F1
#
_entry.id   AF-A0A970NWK0-F1
#
_cell.length_a   1.000
_cell.length_b   1.000
_cell.length_c   1.000
_cell.angle_alpha   90.00
_cell.angle_beta   90.00
_cell.angle_gamma   90.00
#
_symmetry.space_group_name_H-M   'P 1'
#
loop_
_entity.id
_entity.type
_entity.pdbx_description
1 polymer ?
#
loop_
_entity_poly.entity_id
_entity_poly.type
_entity_poly.pdbx_seq_one_letter_code
_entity_poly.pdbx_strand_id
1 'polypeptide(L)'
;MDIKHYLAILFISLPFASSCLQQVETVPESKAVVAFGSEEVAVPAAASDLTVAVNANCDWTASTEDSWIQVAPPTGTKATKSITLSVAENTIEETPRSGQVTLIGNGVAATLKVNQAAPAGPVPPGTELYTAEDFMTFLQLAQDFTPADVTIVFNDIDLGGATIPSVAAYSGILEGRNHKIYNFKIASDSESAGLFLTNNGIIKDLIFGSSDGTKYDGVSQIAAADGKGGGSIGLVAVNTGTIENVTNFATIKFVAASVTGKVGIGGIAGTAGAGEKGASVLKNCTNKASILASGTLAQETSIGGVVGYVAAAGTSMESCTNDADISIGIPVKKVFMIGGVLGRTDNGGTFDKLVNNGEVSYIQEDAPSTWMGIAGVVGAIYKGGVLTNSTNNGAVSSNLQQVNRIGGILGVLNTGGKVEGCTNNAPVTLDQAQPNGNWQAVGGIVGFQEKSAAELDNIVAANTNKGDISVSIENTTTHANKVSAGGVIGAACRELKAMDNTNLGDVTVVNRAAGAVYAGGIYGGLYKFPTVISTSGNVNAGKISASTSDNAAVYAGGVAGYIAGAGGGDANKVTINLTNEKNTGDVVCANAPTAGSIAGFNGNGKLVDSQVGGTVNGVAVTAANMAALIQGSSSTGTYENPTALSGGVVEGNGIKNADDLRAFLTASDYSQWSEEGVVRVLADIDASSIESLQIANIAAGVVIDGLGHKIYNIRSVSHETTTGVILVNNGTVKNLYFGTKDGLKYDGVSLISAAEGKGGDQTGLVAVNNGTLENITTFAAVEFVAGPSSVSEVGVGCLVGETRENSVIKNCVNKAELRVSGVATKQMDFGGLVGFATGDGARVMDCSNEAPVKITAKVAKVFHFGGLVGRTNGLVSIENCHNRADVTYEQSEDPSTWMSIGGVVGSVYVGGNILNSNNTGAIYSNSQQVVRMGGITGVLNTGGAVSGCVNEGTLTLSQTANGNWQSVGGIVGFQEKSKTEKDNVISGNTNKGSITVSLENTTTHANKVGVGGIIGEGCLALSVKNNTNTAPVKVTNAAAGAVWAGGIYGALIKNKQEIECSGNTNSGSVTASTSDNAAAAAGGVVGYIAGSSGGDANTVVLTLKNEKSTGSVTCGNAEATGAIAGNNAGGALDSCIAGGSVNGTAVTEANLGTLVQGSVSTGTVSGTTLAQ
;
A
#
# COMPACT_ATOMS: atom_id res chain seq x y z
N MET A 1 -31.47 32.78 22.06
CA MET A 1 -32.38 32.26 21.02
C MET A 1 -32.56 30.79 21.32
N ASP A 2 -33.57 30.35 22.08
CA ASP A 2 -35.04 30.45 21.92
C ASP A 2 -35.60 29.41 20.93
N ILE A 3 -36.68 28.65 21.23
CA ILE A 3 -37.39 28.43 22.52
C ILE A 3 -38.37 27.20 22.42
N LYS A 4 -38.52 26.42 23.51
CA LYS A 4 -39.68 25.57 23.95
C LYS A 4 -40.27 24.50 23.00
N HIS A 5 -40.75 23.34 23.48
CA HIS A 5 -41.99 23.11 24.26
C HIS A 5 -42.00 21.64 24.81
N TYR A 6 -42.69 21.20 25.88
CA TYR A 6 -43.49 21.84 26.96
C TYR A 6 -43.50 20.96 28.25
N LEU A 7 -44.55 21.00 29.09
CA LEU A 7 -44.73 20.21 30.33
C LEU A 7 -46.24 19.93 30.63
N ALA A 8 -46.54 19.07 31.63
CA ALA A 8 -47.82 18.94 32.42
C ALA A 8 -48.96 18.03 31.85
N ILE A 9 -49.89 17.35 32.60
CA ILE A 9 -50.17 17.14 34.06
C ILE A 9 -51.29 16.03 34.28
N LEU A 10 -51.54 15.59 35.56
CA LEU A 10 -52.78 14.95 36.14
C LEU A 10 -53.00 13.40 36.04
N PHE A 11 -53.94 12.74 36.79
CA PHE A 11 -53.98 12.33 38.23
C PHE A 11 -55.15 11.30 38.47
N ILE A 12 -55.20 10.55 39.61
CA ILE A 12 -56.35 9.76 40.18
C ILE A 12 -56.62 8.37 39.49
N SER A 13 -56.98 7.22 40.11
CA SER A 13 -57.63 6.82 41.41
C SER A 13 -57.21 5.45 42.00
N LEU A 14 -57.45 5.23 43.31
CA LEU A 14 -57.44 3.96 44.09
C LEU A 14 -58.88 3.61 44.57
N PRO A 15 -59.26 2.33 44.89
CA PRO A 15 -59.36 1.92 46.33
C PRO A 15 -59.27 0.39 46.72
N PHE A 16 -58.82 0.14 47.96
CA PHE A 16 -59.17 -0.85 49.04
C PHE A 16 -60.12 -2.09 48.82
N ALA A 17 -60.13 -3.19 49.61
CA ALA A 17 -59.20 -3.84 50.60
C ALA A 17 -59.79 -5.17 51.23
N SER A 18 -58.96 -5.95 51.97
CA SER A 18 -59.28 -7.03 52.98
C SER A 18 -59.91 -8.37 52.51
N SER A 19 -59.74 -9.56 53.14
CA SER A 19 -58.92 -10.16 54.25
C SER A 19 -59.02 -11.72 54.14
N CYS A 20 -58.20 -12.65 54.68
CA CYS A 20 -57.96 -12.99 56.11
C CYS A 20 -57.09 -14.30 56.29
N LEU A 21 -56.29 -14.39 57.39
CA LEU A 21 -55.76 -15.56 58.18
C LEU A 21 -54.93 -16.78 57.64
N GLN A 22 -53.75 -16.98 58.29
CA GLN A 22 -52.96 -18.21 58.61
C GLN A 22 -52.41 -19.13 57.46
N GLN A 23 -51.24 -19.77 57.56
CA GLN A 23 -50.44 -20.23 58.73
C GLN A 23 -48.90 -20.01 58.57
N VAL A 24 -48.15 -20.20 59.66
CA VAL A 24 -46.71 -19.96 59.88
C VAL A 24 -45.77 -20.93 59.15
N GLU A 25 -44.70 -20.39 58.57
CA GLU A 25 -43.37 -21.05 58.51
C GLU A 25 -42.29 -20.07 59.03
N THR A 26 -41.30 -20.59 59.74
CA THR A 26 -40.29 -19.79 60.45
C THR A 26 -39.17 -19.34 59.52
N VAL A 27 -39.05 -18.02 59.29
CA VAL A 27 -37.86 -17.45 58.63
C VAL A 27 -36.66 -17.56 59.58
N PRO A 28 -35.55 -18.23 59.20
CA PRO A 28 -34.35 -18.28 60.02
C PRO A 28 -33.74 -16.89 60.20
N GLU A 29 -33.04 -16.66 61.31
CA GLU A 29 -32.24 -15.45 61.48
C GLU A 29 -31.28 -15.28 60.29
N SER A 30 -31.28 -14.08 59.71
CA SER A 30 -30.30 -13.67 58.71
C SER A 30 -28.90 -13.88 59.29
N LYS A 31 -28.18 -14.89 58.81
CA LYS A 31 -26.78 -15.16 59.19
C LYS A 31 -25.99 -13.85 59.11
N ALA A 32 -25.16 -13.59 60.13
CA ALA A 32 -24.32 -12.40 60.15
C ALA A 32 -23.41 -12.38 58.90
N VAL A 33 -23.40 -11.26 58.21
CA VAL A 33 -22.56 -10.98 57.04
C VAL A 33 -21.69 -9.79 57.40
N VAL A 34 -20.39 -9.96 57.25
CA VAL A 34 -19.34 -9.00 57.52
C VAL A 34 -18.25 -9.26 56.49
N ALA A 35 -17.98 -8.29 55.62
CA ALA A 35 -17.01 -8.42 54.54
C ALA A 35 -16.40 -7.05 54.17
N PHE A 36 -15.21 -7.08 53.58
CA PHE A 36 -14.61 -5.92 52.91
C PHE A 36 -15.06 -5.83 51.45
N GLY A 37 -14.87 -4.66 50.83
CA GLY A 37 -15.10 -4.46 49.39
C GLY A 37 -14.09 -5.17 48.47
N SER A 38 -12.95 -5.59 49.02
CA SER A 38 -11.92 -6.42 48.37
C SER A 38 -11.25 -7.31 49.42
N GLU A 39 -10.64 -8.43 48.99
CA GLU A 39 -9.86 -9.32 49.87
C GLU A 39 -8.42 -8.82 50.07
N GLU A 40 -7.93 -7.97 49.16
CA GLU A 40 -6.62 -7.36 49.21
C GLU A 40 -6.66 -5.91 48.70
N VAL A 41 -5.71 -5.09 49.14
CA VAL A 41 -5.43 -3.73 48.64
C VAL A 41 -3.93 -3.51 48.50
N ALA A 42 -3.52 -2.77 47.47
CA ALA A 42 -2.13 -2.38 47.23
C ALA A 42 -1.94 -0.88 47.49
N VAL A 43 -0.84 -0.53 48.15
CA VAL A 43 -0.45 0.85 48.50
C VAL A 43 1.01 1.12 48.11
N PRO A 44 1.35 2.35 47.71
CA PRO A 44 2.72 2.70 47.32
C PRO A 44 3.69 2.60 48.51
N ALA A 45 4.99 2.60 48.25
CA ALA A 45 6.01 2.59 49.30
C ALA A 45 5.87 3.78 50.27
N ALA A 46 5.44 4.95 49.77
CA ALA A 46 5.14 6.13 50.58
C ALA A 46 3.98 5.91 51.59
N ALA A 47 3.98 6.68 52.68
CA ALA A 47 2.86 6.74 53.60
C ALA A 47 1.58 7.22 52.89
N SER A 48 0.44 6.59 53.17
CA SER A 48 -0.83 6.91 52.50
C SER A 48 -2.06 6.55 53.34
N ASP A 49 -3.19 7.22 53.06
CA ASP A 49 -4.50 6.90 53.62
C ASP A 49 -5.39 6.27 52.54
N LEU A 50 -6.04 5.15 52.85
CA LEU A 50 -6.90 4.41 51.94
C LEU A 50 -8.28 4.15 52.56
N THR A 51 -9.35 4.64 51.94
CA THR A 51 -10.73 4.30 52.33
C THR A 51 -11.14 2.96 51.71
N VAL A 52 -11.50 1.99 52.55
CA VAL A 52 -11.96 0.65 52.15
C VAL A 52 -13.43 0.49 52.51
N ALA A 53 -14.23 -0.02 51.57
CA ALA A 53 -15.65 -0.30 51.80
C ALA A 53 -15.85 -1.49 52.75
N VAL A 54 -16.87 -1.40 53.60
CA VAL A 54 -17.31 -2.44 54.54
C VAL A 54 -18.77 -2.79 54.26
N ASN A 55 -19.03 -4.07 53.99
CA ASN A 55 -20.36 -4.61 53.83
C ASN A 55 -20.73 -5.48 55.04
N ALA A 56 -21.52 -4.91 55.96
CA ALA A 56 -22.04 -5.62 57.11
C ALA A 56 -23.56 -5.45 57.28
N ASN A 57 -24.23 -6.51 57.75
CA ASN A 57 -25.64 -6.50 58.17
C ASN A 57 -25.84 -6.40 59.70
N CYS A 58 -24.77 -6.60 60.47
CA CYS A 58 -24.68 -6.42 61.92
C CYS A 58 -23.67 -5.31 62.27
N ASP A 59 -23.53 -5.02 63.57
CA ASP A 59 -22.49 -4.14 64.09
C ASP A 59 -21.16 -4.90 64.18
N TRP A 60 -20.05 -4.18 63.98
CA TRP A 60 -18.73 -4.76 63.73
C TRP A 60 -17.59 -3.99 64.39
N THR A 61 -16.44 -4.67 64.49
CA THR A 61 -15.16 -4.15 64.99
C THR A 61 -14.06 -4.45 63.99
N ALA A 62 -13.16 -3.50 63.73
CA ALA A 62 -12.04 -3.62 62.81
C ALA A 62 -10.72 -3.44 63.57
N SER A 63 -9.76 -4.35 63.39
CA SER A 63 -8.46 -4.36 64.07
C SER A 63 -7.34 -4.87 63.15
N THR A 64 -6.10 -4.63 63.53
CA THR A 64 -4.90 -5.13 62.84
C THR A 64 -3.79 -5.38 63.86
N GLU A 65 -2.97 -6.38 63.61
CA GLU A 65 -1.76 -6.67 64.42
C GLU A 65 -0.50 -6.00 63.81
N ASP A 66 -0.62 -5.46 62.59
CA ASP A 66 0.47 -4.82 61.87
C ASP A 66 0.67 -3.38 62.32
N SER A 67 1.71 -3.14 63.12
CA SER A 67 2.02 -1.81 63.69
C SER A 67 2.16 -0.66 62.68
N TRP A 68 2.36 -0.95 61.40
CA TRP A 68 2.46 0.04 60.31
C TRP A 68 1.12 0.38 59.64
N ILE A 69 0.02 -0.26 60.05
CA ILE A 69 -1.36 -0.01 59.61
C ILE A 69 -2.17 0.52 60.80
N GLN A 70 -3.00 1.53 60.59
CA GLN A 70 -3.98 2.04 61.57
C GLN A 70 -5.38 2.08 60.95
N VAL A 71 -6.43 1.85 61.75
CA VAL A 71 -7.81 1.70 61.26
C VAL A 71 -8.76 2.69 61.94
N ALA A 72 -9.54 3.44 61.15
CA ALA A 72 -10.55 4.37 61.66
C ALA A 72 -11.88 4.35 60.87
N PRO A 73 -13.06 4.23 61.50
CA PRO A 73 -13.25 3.93 62.92
C PRO A 73 -12.96 2.44 63.21
N PRO A 74 -12.45 2.10 64.42
CA PRO A 74 -12.22 0.70 64.82
C PRO A 74 -13.51 -0.06 65.16
N THR A 75 -14.65 0.63 65.20
CA THR A 75 -15.97 0.02 65.38
C THR A 75 -16.99 0.71 64.48
N GLY A 76 -18.01 -0.02 64.05
CA GLY A 76 -19.07 0.50 63.19
C GLY A 76 -20.38 -0.23 63.39
N THR A 77 -21.48 0.47 63.13
CA THR A 77 -22.81 -0.16 63.09
C THR A 77 -23.08 -0.75 61.70
N LYS A 78 -24.15 -1.52 61.54
CA LYS A 78 -24.65 -1.97 60.22
C LYS A 78 -24.86 -0.84 59.18
N ALA A 79 -24.98 0.41 59.62
CA ALA A 79 -25.09 1.59 58.75
C ALA A 79 -23.72 2.16 58.31
N THR A 80 -22.62 1.74 58.93
CA THR A 80 -21.26 2.18 58.63
C THR A 80 -20.72 1.34 57.48
N LYS A 81 -20.39 1.98 56.35
CA LYS A 81 -20.08 1.31 55.07
C LYS A 81 -18.63 1.44 54.61
N SER A 82 -17.74 1.97 55.44
CA SER A 82 -16.31 2.08 55.14
C SER A 82 -15.46 2.27 56.39
N ILE A 83 -14.19 1.93 56.27
CA ILE A 83 -13.09 2.31 57.18
C ILE A 83 -12.01 3.05 56.38
N THR A 84 -11.17 3.82 57.06
CA THR A 84 -9.91 4.35 56.52
C THR A 84 -8.75 3.59 57.13
N LEU A 85 -7.80 3.20 56.29
CA LEU A 85 -6.53 2.59 56.64
C LEU A 85 -5.42 3.63 56.45
N SER A 86 -4.74 4.01 57.53
CA SER A 86 -3.54 4.85 57.45
C SER A 86 -2.32 3.94 57.49
N VAL A 87 -1.53 3.93 56.41
CA VAL A 87 -0.31 3.12 56.31
C VAL A 87 0.94 4.00 56.41
N ALA A 88 1.89 3.58 57.25
CA ALA A 88 3.21 4.21 57.34
C ALA A 88 4.06 3.88 56.09
N GLU A 89 5.12 4.63 55.84
CA GLU A 89 6.05 4.42 54.73
C GLU A 89 6.84 3.09 54.88
N ASN A 90 7.07 2.39 53.76
CA ASN A 90 7.95 1.23 53.69
C ASN A 90 9.38 1.63 53.32
N THR A 91 10.23 1.73 54.33
CA THR A 91 11.65 2.12 54.20
C THR A 91 12.59 0.94 53.98
N ILE A 92 12.08 -0.25 53.60
CA ILE A 92 12.91 -1.45 53.38
C ILE A 92 13.19 -1.57 51.87
N GLU A 93 14.43 -1.28 51.47
CA GLU A 93 14.87 -1.36 50.06
C GLU A 93 14.57 -2.72 49.43
N GLU A 94 14.07 -2.69 48.20
CA GLU A 94 13.73 -3.85 47.35
C GLU A 94 12.76 -4.89 47.95
N THR A 95 12.27 -4.67 49.18
CA THR A 95 11.48 -5.62 49.95
C THR A 95 10.06 -5.09 50.18
N PRO A 96 9.07 -5.54 49.39
CA PRO A 96 7.67 -5.21 49.68
C PRO A 96 7.23 -5.88 50.98
N ARG A 97 6.28 -5.27 51.69
CA ARG A 97 5.74 -5.81 52.95
C ARG A 97 4.23 -6.00 52.87
N SER A 98 3.72 -6.99 53.62
CA SER A 98 2.29 -7.32 53.66
C SER A 98 1.81 -7.40 55.09
N GLY A 99 0.57 -6.97 55.32
CA GLY A 99 -0.10 -6.97 56.62
C GLY A 99 -1.59 -7.29 56.47
N GLN A 100 -2.32 -7.37 57.58
CA GLN A 100 -3.72 -7.80 57.60
C GLN A 100 -4.60 -6.97 58.53
N VAL A 101 -5.78 -6.58 58.02
CA VAL A 101 -6.86 -5.98 58.80
C VAL A 101 -7.98 -7.01 58.93
N THR A 102 -8.45 -7.25 60.16
CA THR A 102 -9.54 -8.18 60.47
C THR A 102 -10.79 -7.40 60.88
N LEU A 103 -11.95 -7.80 60.36
CA LEU A 103 -13.26 -7.24 60.63
C LEU A 103 -14.17 -8.32 61.21
N ILE A 104 -14.70 -8.10 62.41
CA ILE A 104 -15.49 -9.09 63.16
C ILE A 104 -16.86 -8.49 63.52
N GLY A 105 -17.95 -9.23 63.26
CA GLY A 105 -19.30 -8.88 63.72
C GLY A 105 -20.15 -10.13 63.96
N ASN A 106 -20.82 -10.19 65.11
CA ASN A 106 -21.62 -11.34 65.58
C ASN A 106 -20.94 -12.73 65.39
N GLY A 107 -19.62 -12.80 65.64
CA GLY A 107 -18.85 -14.04 65.57
C GLY A 107 -18.41 -14.47 64.16
N VAL A 108 -18.72 -13.70 63.12
CA VAL A 108 -18.19 -13.86 61.76
C VAL A 108 -17.03 -12.90 61.56
N ALA A 109 -15.92 -13.40 61.00
CA ALA A 109 -14.73 -12.62 60.70
C ALA A 109 -14.44 -12.60 59.20
N ALA A 110 -13.98 -11.46 58.70
CA ALA A 110 -13.41 -11.28 57.37
C ALA A 110 -12.03 -10.61 57.49
N THR A 111 -11.14 -10.90 56.55
CA THR A 111 -9.78 -10.36 56.53
C THR A 111 -9.53 -9.61 55.22
N LEU A 112 -8.75 -8.53 55.31
CA LEU A 112 -8.23 -7.77 54.20
C LEU A 112 -6.71 -7.79 54.29
N LYS A 113 -6.05 -8.20 53.21
CA LYS A 113 -4.59 -8.12 53.09
C LYS A 113 -4.19 -6.74 52.54
N VAL A 114 -3.14 -6.15 53.09
CA VAL A 114 -2.60 -4.85 52.66
C VAL A 114 -1.17 -5.08 52.19
N ASN A 115 -0.90 -4.89 50.90
CA ASN A 115 0.43 -5.00 50.32
C ASN A 115 1.02 -3.60 50.10
N GLN A 116 2.19 -3.34 50.66
CA GLN A 116 2.92 -2.11 50.44
C GLN A 116 4.18 -2.38 49.62
N ALA A 117 4.34 -1.62 48.53
CA ALA A 117 5.49 -1.74 47.63
C ALA A 117 6.82 -1.44 48.34
N ALA A 118 7.92 -1.92 47.77
CA ALA A 118 9.27 -1.47 48.11
C ALA A 118 9.56 -0.09 47.49
N PRO A 119 10.51 0.69 48.04
CA PRO A 119 11.16 1.76 47.28
C PRO A 119 11.78 1.19 45.99
N ALA A 120 11.65 1.90 44.87
CA ALA A 120 12.27 1.49 43.62
C ALA A 120 13.80 1.61 43.72
N GLY A 121 14.51 0.60 43.21
CA GLY A 121 15.98 0.63 43.10
C GLY A 121 16.46 1.70 42.09
N PRO A 122 17.75 2.07 42.12
CA PRO A 122 18.27 3.11 41.25
C PRO A 122 18.28 2.69 39.77
N VAL A 123 17.43 3.34 38.97
CA VAL A 123 17.46 3.25 37.50
C VAL A 123 18.81 3.79 36.97
N PRO A 124 19.47 3.10 36.01
CA PRO A 124 20.69 3.63 35.39
C PRO A 124 20.44 5.01 34.73
N PRO A 125 21.28 6.03 34.99
CA PRO A 125 21.11 7.34 34.38
C PRO A 125 21.11 7.29 32.84
N GLY A 126 20.13 7.93 32.20
CA GLY A 126 20.04 8.06 30.74
C GLY A 126 19.42 6.87 29.98
N THR A 127 18.95 5.81 30.65
CA THR A 127 18.22 4.70 29.99
C THR A 127 16.70 4.90 29.96
N GLU A 128 16.15 5.75 30.82
CA GLU A 128 14.73 6.11 30.82
C GLU A 128 14.57 7.64 30.79
N LEU A 129 13.73 8.16 29.90
CA LEU A 129 13.57 9.60 29.68
C LEU A 129 12.13 10.05 29.94
N TYR A 130 11.93 10.77 31.05
CA TYR A 130 10.64 11.33 31.46
C TYR A 130 10.58 12.85 31.36
N THR A 131 11.74 13.51 31.34
CA THR A 131 11.90 14.96 31.48
C THR A 131 13.05 15.51 30.61
N ALA A 132 13.13 16.84 30.53
CA ALA A 132 14.26 17.53 29.92
C ALA A 132 15.61 17.25 30.62
N GLU A 133 15.61 17.02 31.94
CA GLU A 133 16.83 16.75 32.71
C GLU A 133 17.37 15.34 32.42
N ASP A 134 16.48 14.36 32.27
CA ASP A 134 16.84 13.01 31.82
C ASP A 134 17.44 13.04 30.41
N PHE A 135 16.84 13.84 29.50
CA PHE A 135 17.37 14.01 28.14
C PHE A 135 18.76 14.65 28.15
N MET A 136 18.98 15.70 28.95
CA MET A 136 20.30 16.31 29.10
C MET A 136 21.33 15.36 29.74
N THR A 137 20.89 14.41 30.56
CA THR A 137 21.72 13.34 31.11
C THR A 137 22.07 12.29 30.04
N PHE A 138 21.08 11.86 29.24
CA PHE A 138 21.30 11.01 28.07
C PHE A 138 22.32 11.62 27.10
N LEU A 139 22.20 12.90 26.75
CA LEU A 139 23.16 13.55 25.83
C LEU A 139 24.62 13.52 26.33
N GLN A 140 24.84 13.46 27.64
CA GLN A 140 26.19 13.34 28.22
C GLN A 140 26.76 11.91 28.13
N LEU A 141 25.89 10.90 28.20
CA LEU A 141 26.28 9.49 28.30
C LEU A 141 26.22 8.75 26.95
N ALA A 142 25.36 9.20 26.03
CA ALA A 142 25.03 8.53 24.76
C ALA A 142 26.25 8.21 23.86
N GLN A 143 27.37 8.94 24.04
CA GLN A 143 28.61 8.67 23.30
C GLN A 143 29.28 7.33 23.66
N ASP A 144 29.06 6.84 24.87
CA ASP A 144 29.67 5.63 25.42
C ASP A 144 28.76 4.39 25.27
N PHE A 145 27.57 4.57 24.66
CA PHE A 145 26.56 3.52 24.49
C PHE A 145 26.95 2.49 23.43
N THR A 146 26.71 1.23 23.76
CA THR A 146 26.91 0.04 22.93
C THR A 146 25.58 -0.45 22.35
N PRO A 147 25.57 -1.37 21.37
CA PRO A 147 24.33 -1.94 20.82
C PRO A 147 23.43 -2.71 21.81
N ALA A 148 23.89 -2.95 23.05
CA ALA A 148 23.09 -3.54 24.12
C ALA A 148 22.36 -2.48 24.98
N ASP A 149 22.78 -1.22 24.91
CA ASP A 149 22.23 -0.14 25.74
C ASP A 149 20.97 0.45 25.09
N VAL A 150 19.86 0.36 25.81
CA VAL A 150 18.54 0.82 25.36
C VAL A 150 18.13 2.05 26.17
N THR A 151 17.83 3.14 25.47
CA THR A 151 17.17 4.32 26.01
C THR A 151 15.72 4.35 25.57
N ILE A 152 14.79 4.41 26.52
CA ILE A 152 13.35 4.49 26.26
C ILE A 152 12.82 5.86 26.65
N VAL A 153 12.07 6.50 25.75
CA VAL A 153 11.29 7.71 26.05
C VAL A 153 9.93 7.31 26.59
N PHE A 154 9.54 7.88 27.73
CA PHE A 154 8.27 7.61 28.42
C PHE A 154 7.29 8.78 28.43
N ASN A 155 7.76 9.99 28.12
CA ASN A 155 6.96 11.22 28.05
C ASN A 155 7.40 12.07 26.87
N ASP A 156 6.55 13.00 26.44
CA ASP A 156 6.95 14.07 25.54
C ASP A 156 7.92 15.04 26.26
N ILE A 157 9.05 15.35 25.63
CA ILE A 157 10.16 16.13 26.20
C ILE A 157 10.19 17.53 25.57
N ASP A 158 9.76 18.52 26.35
CA ASP A 158 9.94 19.96 26.06
C ASP A 158 11.32 20.43 26.55
N LEU A 159 12.19 20.85 25.64
CA LEU A 159 13.52 21.36 25.97
C LEU A 159 13.56 22.89 26.17
N GLY A 160 12.40 23.57 26.23
CA GLY A 160 12.27 24.95 26.69
C GLY A 160 12.95 26.02 25.83
N GLY A 161 13.33 25.67 24.59
CA GLY A 161 14.12 26.51 23.68
C GLY A 161 15.63 26.45 23.93
N ALA A 162 16.10 25.51 24.75
CA ALA A 162 17.50 25.34 25.13
C ALA A 162 18.40 25.07 23.91
N THR A 163 19.66 25.52 24.01
CA THR A 163 20.70 25.12 23.07
C THR A 163 21.43 23.90 23.64
N ILE A 164 21.39 22.79 22.92
CA ILE A 164 21.87 21.47 23.36
C ILE A 164 23.08 21.03 22.52
N PRO A 165 24.02 20.23 23.10
CA PRO A 165 25.15 19.69 22.37
C PRO A 165 24.74 18.56 21.41
N SER A 166 25.58 18.30 20.41
CA SER A 166 25.47 17.11 19.56
C SER A 166 26.15 15.90 20.23
N VAL A 167 25.57 14.71 20.09
CA VAL A 167 26.21 13.43 20.44
C VAL A 167 27.22 13.06 19.35
N ALA A 168 28.49 12.86 19.70
CA ALA A 168 29.57 12.66 18.72
C ALA A 168 29.42 11.34 17.92
N ALA A 169 29.08 10.25 18.59
CA ALA A 169 28.71 8.98 17.98
C ALA A 169 27.70 8.28 18.88
N TYR A 170 26.70 7.59 18.33
CA TYR A 170 25.72 6.80 19.07
C TYR A 170 25.69 5.38 18.52
N SER A 171 25.62 4.37 19.40
CA SER A 171 25.54 2.96 18.97
C SER A 171 24.47 2.13 19.69
N GLY A 172 23.72 2.74 20.61
CA GLY A 172 22.62 2.10 21.33
C GLY A 172 21.30 2.07 20.58
N ILE A 173 20.22 1.77 21.30
CA ILE A 173 18.84 1.75 20.79
C ILE A 173 18.06 2.88 21.47
N LEU A 174 17.70 3.92 20.72
CA LEU A 174 16.80 4.97 21.18
C LEU A 174 15.38 4.66 20.70
N GLU A 175 14.53 4.28 21.65
CA GLU A 175 13.13 3.91 21.46
C GLU A 175 12.21 5.05 21.94
N GLY A 176 11.46 5.66 21.02
CA GLY A 176 10.60 6.79 21.31
C GLY A 176 9.15 6.50 21.63
N ARG A 177 8.61 5.35 21.22
CA ARG A 177 7.21 4.94 21.44
C ARG A 177 6.18 5.97 20.93
N ASN A 178 6.54 6.72 19.89
CA ASN A 178 5.87 7.89 19.30
C ASN A 178 5.86 9.18 20.16
N HIS A 179 6.69 9.26 21.19
CA HIS A 179 6.88 10.50 21.95
C HIS A 179 7.61 11.59 21.16
N LYS A 180 7.40 12.82 21.62
CA LYS A 180 7.93 14.04 21.00
C LYS A 180 9.15 14.57 21.74
N ILE A 181 10.15 15.05 21.01
CA ILE A 181 11.26 15.83 21.54
C ILE A 181 11.27 17.18 20.80
N TYR A 182 11.03 18.28 21.51
CA TYR A 182 10.72 19.57 20.88
C TYR A 182 11.27 20.77 21.66
N ASN A 183 11.10 21.98 21.09
CA ASN A 183 11.69 23.23 21.55
C ASN A 183 13.21 23.17 21.79
N PHE A 184 14.03 22.75 20.81
CA PHE A 184 15.50 22.65 20.99
C PHE A 184 16.31 23.35 19.90
N LYS A 185 17.53 23.76 20.22
CA LYS A 185 18.48 24.33 19.25
C LYS A 185 19.77 23.56 19.28
N ILE A 186 20.21 23.06 18.14
CA ILE A 186 21.55 22.49 17.98
C ILE A 186 22.41 23.49 17.23
N ALA A 187 23.56 23.82 17.80
CA ALA A 187 24.60 24.63 17.20
C ALA A 187 25.91 23.84 17.26
N SER A 188 26.17 23.02 16.24
CA SER A 188 27.40 22.21 16.21
C SER A 188 28.58 23.06 15.76
N ASP A 189 29.69 22.97 16.48
CA ASP A 189 30.97 23.62 16.16
C ASP A 189 31.90 22.76 15.28
N SER A 190 31.38 21.63 14.78
CA SER A 190 32.08 20.70 13.87
C SER A 190 31.78 20.98 12.39
N GLU A 191 32.42 20.25 11.47
CA GLU A 191 32.11 20.34 10.03
C GLU A 191 30.74 19.74 9.66
N SER A 192 30.14 18.97 10.56
CA SER A 192 28.81 18.36 10.45
C SER A 192 27.87 18.93 11.52
N ALA A 193 26.55 18.83 11.35
CA ALA A 193 25.62 19.14 12.44
C ALA A 193 24.38 18.25 12.45
N GLY A 194 23.97 17.87 13.67
CA GLY A 194 22.79 17.08 13.97
C GLY A 194 22.68 16.81 15.46
N LEU A 195 21.60 16.18 15.89
CA LEU A 195 21.47 15.69 17.27
C LEU A 195 22.52 14.58 17.50
N PHE A 196 22.72 13.75 16.49
CA PHE A 196 23.78 12.75 16.42
C PHE A 196 24.72 13.10 15.24
N LEU A 197 26.01 13.28 15.50
CA LEU A 197 27.00 13.47 14.43
C LEU A 197 27.30 12.16 13.70
N THR A 198 27.20 11.02 14.39
CA THR A 198 27.18 9.69 13.77
C THR A 198 26.22 8.77 14.51
N ASN A 199 25.27 8.14 13.82
CA ASN A 199 24.47 7.04 14.34
C ASN A 199 24.94 5.71 13.75
N ASN A 200 25.49 4.82 14.58
CA ASN A 200 25.74 3.41 14.24
C ASN A 200 24.66 2.48 14.84
N GLY A 201 23.78 3.01 15.70
CA GLY A 201 22.76 2.28 16.43
C GLY A 201 21.37 2.35 15.78
N ILE A 202 20.33 2.23 16.60
CA ILE A 202 18.93 2.29 16.19
C ILE A 202 18.27 3.54 16.79
N ILE A 203 17.60 4.33 15.97
CA ILE A 203 16.72 5.42 16.40
C ILE A 203 15.34 5.15 15.81
N LYS A 204 14.32 4.95 16.66
CA LYS A 204 12.98 4.61 16.17
C LYS A 204 11.82 5.24 16.93
N ASP A 205 10.70 5.34 16.22
CA ASP A 205 9.39 5.72 16.75
C ASP A 205 9.42 7.09 17.48
N LEU A 206 10.00 8.11 16.84
CA LEU A 206 10.20 9.45 17.43
C LEU A 206 9.70 10.59 16.55
N ILE A 207 9.18 11.64 17.19
CA ILE A 207 8.81 12.89 16.54
C ILE A 207 9.69 14.04 17.06
N PHE A 208 10.40 14.73 16.17
CA PHE A 208 11.27 15.84 16.53
C PHE A 208 10.71 17.19 16.08
N GLY A 209 10.76 18.19 16.96
CA GLY A 209 10.44 19.60 16.64
C GLY A 209 8.96 19.94 16.52
N SER A 210 8.10 19.16 17.18
CA SER A 210 6.65 19.39 17.22
C SER A 210 6.09 19.06 18.61
N SER A 211 5.36 19.99 19.22
CA SER A 211 4.66 19.78 20.49
C SER A 211 3.35 18.99 20.33
N ASP A 212 2.70 19.10 19.16
CA ASP A 212 1.41 18.45 18.87
C ASP A 212 1.52 17.21 17.95
N GLY A 213 2.69 16.97 17.35
CA GLY A 213 2.94 15.88 16.41
C GLY A 213 2.51 16.17 14.97
N THR A 214 1.96 17.36 14.70
CA THR A 214 1.33 17.73 13.42
C THR A 214 1.93 18.97 12.78
N LYS A 215 2.56 19.86 13.55
CA LYS A 215 3.11 21.15 13.09
C LYS A 215 4.48 21.44 13.70
N TYR A 216 5.28 22.21 12.97
CA TYR A 216 6.52 22.77 13.50
C TYR A 216 6.24 23.67 14.71
N ASP A 217 7.01 23.48 15.79
CA ASP A 217 6.90 24.25 17.05
C ASP A 217 7.38 25.72 16.93
N GLY A 218 8.01 26.11 15.83
CA GLY A 218 8.54 27.47 15.59
C GLY A 218 9.88 27.75 16.27
N VAL A 219 10.44 26.78 17.00
CA VAL A 219 11.65 26.93 17.83
C VAL A 219 12.75 25.95 17.42
N SER A 220 12.37 24.71 17.10
CA SER A 220 13.31 23.61 16.93
C SER A 220 14.13 23.74 15.66
N GLN A 221 15.45 23.68 15.80
CA GLN A 221 16.36 23.84 14.66
C GLN A 221 17.69 23.13 14.84
N ILE A 222 18.23 22.65 13.73
CA ILE A 222 19.59 22.14 13.62
C ILE A 222 20.38 23.10 12.74
N ALA A 223 21.49 23.61 13.27
CA ALA A 223 22.40 24.50 12.54
C ALA A 223 23.86 24.15 12.81
N ALA A 224 24.71 24.41 11.82
CA ALA A 224 26.16 24.46 11.99
C ALA A 224 26.59 25.89 12.39
N ALA A 225 27.53 25.99 13.32
CA ALA A 225 28.07 27.25 13.81
C ALA A 225 29.16 27.82 12.87
N ASP A 226 29.35 29.14 12.95
CA ASP A 226 30.53 29.89 12.48
C ASP A 226 31.06 29.57 11.07
N GLY A 227 30.18 29.22 10.14
CA GLY A 227 30.56 28.92 8.75
C GLY A 227 31.47 27.69 8.62
N LYS A 228 31.34 26.70 9.52
CA LYS A 228 32.04 25.41 9.47
C LYS A 228 31.25 24.29 8.79
N GLY A 229 29.92 24.40 8.70
CA GLY A 229 29.03 23.32 8.23
C GLY A 229 29.14 22.99 6.75
N GLY A 230 29.57 21.77 6.44
CA GLY A 230 29.58 21.25 5.07
C GLY A 230 30.04 19.79 4.88
N GLY A 231 30.32 19.03 5.93
CA GLY A 231 30.43 17.57 5.81
C GLY A 231 29.05 16.97 5.57
N SER A 232 28.28 16.80 6.65
CA SER A 232 26.91 16.30 6.58
C SER A 232 26.00 17.02 7.57
N ILE A 233 24.75 17.31 7.20
CA ILE A 233 23.81 18.02 8.07
C ILE A 233 22.39 17.42 8.01
N GLY A 234 21.75 17.28 9.17
CA GLY A 234 20.38 16.77 9.34
C GLY A 234 20.07 16.45 10.80
N LEU A 235 18.92 15.85 11.11
CA LEU A 235 18.66 15.34 12.47
C LEU A 235 19.77 14.38 12.94
N VAL A 236 20.22 13.51 12.04
CA VAL A 236 21.47 12.75 12.13
C VAL A 236 22.40 13.28 11.04
N ALA A 237 23.63 13.65 11.36
CA ALA A 237 24.57 14.11 10.34
C ALA A 237 25.03 12.94 9.44
N VAL A 238 25.54 11.86 10.05
CA VAL A 238 25.93 10.62 9.35
C VAL A 238 25.20 9.44 9.98
N ASN A 239 24.36 8.74 9.23
CA ASN A 239 23.81 7.46 9.63
C ASN A 239 24.66 6.33 9.04
N THR A 240 24.93 5.28 9.81
CA THR A 240 25.41 3.96 9.39
C THR A 240 24.62 2.83 10.06
N GLY A 241 23.64 3.15 10.91
CA GLY A 241 22.70 2.21 11.52
C GLY A 241 21.30 2.33 10.93
N THR A 242 20.29 2.14 11.79
CA THR A 242 18.87 2.12 11.42
C THR A 242 18.14 3.36 11.94
N ILE A 243 17.32 3.96 11.08
CA ILE A 243 16.32 4.95 11.46
C ILE A 243 14.95 4.46 10.97
N GLU A 244 13.99 4.25 11.88
CA GLU A 244 12.66 3.70 11.56
C GLU A 244 11.53 4.52 12.19
N ASN A 245 10.45 4.81 11.45
CA ASN A 245 9.28 5.56 11.95
C ASN A 245 9.61 6.94 12.56
N VAL A 246 10.69 7.61 12.12
CA VAL A 246 11.07 8.94 12.63
C VAL A 246 10.44 10.05 11.79
N THR A 247 9.82 11.03 12.45
CA THR A 247 9.28 12.25 11.82
C THR A 247 10.07 13.48 12.27
N ASN A 248 10.56 14.28 11.32
CA ASN A 248 11.25 15.54 11.61
C ASN A 248 10.43 16.77 11.19
N PHE A 249 10.17 17.66 12.15
CA PHE A 249 9.69 19.02 11.94
C PHE A 249 10.75 20.09 12.24
N ALA A 250 11.87 19.74 12.90
CA ALA A 250 12.91 20.69 13.27
C ALA A 250 13.64 21.23 12.02
N THR A 251 13.63 22.54 11.86
CA THR A 251 14.16 23.22 10.65
C THR A 251 15.66 22.98 10.51
N ILE A 252 16.09 22.53 9.32
CA ILE A 252 17.52 22.38 9.00
C ILE A 252 18.03 23.70 8.41
N LYS A 253 19.02 24.31 9.06
CA LYS A 253 19.64 25.57 8.62
C LYS A 253 21.11 25.36 8.34
N PHE A 254 21.56 25.65 7.12
CA PHE A 254 22.99 25.61 6.81
C PHE A 254 23.49 26.93 6.23
N VAL A 255 24.71 27.28 6.63
CA VAL A 255 25.51 28.37 6.06
C VAL A 255 26.63 27.71 5.28
N ALA A 256 26.74 27.98 3.99
CA ALA A 256 27.71 27.34 3.13
C ALA A 256 29.16 27.65 3.57
N ALA A 257 29.85 26.62 4.04
CA ALA A 257 31.21 26.67 4.58
C ALA A 257 32.30 26.35 3.54
N SER A 258 33.56 26.68 3.87
CA SER A 258 34.74 26.23 3.12
C SER A 258 35.23 24.87 3.61
N VAL A 259 34.47 23.81 3.33
CA VAL A 259 34.81 22.42 3.68
C VAL A 259 35.63 21.71 2.60
N THR A 260 36.26 20.59 2.95
CA THR A 260 36.99 19.71 2.03
C THR A 260 36.24 18.40 1.77
N GLY A 261 35.36 18.36 0.78
CA GLY A 261 34.65 17.12 0.41
C GLY A 261 33.37 17.33 -0.38
N LYS A 262 32.54 16.28 -0.41
CA LYS A 262 31.13 16.34 -0.83
C LYS A 262 30.26 16.66 0.39
N VAL A 263 29.24 17.48 0.20
CA VAL A 263 28.29 17.91 1.22
C VAL A 263 26.99 17.12 1.10
N GLY A 264 26.51 16.54 2.21
CA GLY A 264 25.19 15.88 2.27
C GLY A 264 24.22 16.58 3.22
N ILE A 265 23.06 17.01 2.73
CA ILE A 265 22.06 17.78 3.49
C ILE A 265 20.71 17.06 3.44
N GLY A 266 20.21 16.63 4.61
CA GLY A 266 18.92 15.94 4.73
C GLY A 266 18.09 16.47 5.88
N GLY A 267 16.76 16.39 5.78
CA GLY A 267 15.88 16.62 6.93
C GLY A 267 16.11 15.62 8.06
N ILE A 268 16.34 14.35 7.71
CA ILE A 268 16.58 13.27 8.69
C ILE A 268 18.05 12.85 8.71
N ALA A 269 18.66 12.55 7.57
CA ALA A 269 20.08 12.17 7.50
C ALA A 269 20.87 13.00 6.49
N GLY A 270 21.93 13.68 6.93
CA GLY A 270 22.84 14.37 6.00
C GLY A 270 23.53 13.40 5.04
N THR A 271 24.07 12.32 5.59
CA THR A 271 24.66 11.20 4.83
C THR A 271 24.20 9.85 5.39
N ALA A 272 23.94 8.89 4.51
CA ALA A 272 23.58 7.52 4.83
C ALA A 272 24.66 6.54 4.30
N GLY A 273 25.19 5.70 5.18
CA GLY A 273 26.38 4.89 4.99
C GLY A 273 27.68 5.70 5.04
N ALA A 274 28.79 5.10 5.51
CA ALA A 274 30.10 5.74 5.51
C ALA A 274 31.26 4.73 5.59
N GLY A 275 32.14 4.72 4.58
CA GLY A 275 33.42 3.99 4.60
C GLY A 275 33.28 2.51 4.97
N GLU A 276 34.12 2.05 5.91
CA GLU A 276 34.15 0.67 6.40
C GLU A 276 32.98 0.31 7.35
N LYS A 277 32.16 1.29 7.77
CA LYS A 277 31.09 1.10 8.77
C LYS A 277 29.77 0.54 8.19
N GLY A 278 29.67 0.36 6.88
CA GLY A 278 28.58 -0.37 6.24
C GLY A 278 27.40 0.46 5.74
N ALA A 279 26.35 -0.28 5.33
CA ALA A 279 25.10 0.23 4.76
C ALA A 279 24.15 0.79 5.82
N SER A 280 23.33 1.77 5.46
CA SER A 280 22.26 2.29 6.31
C SER A 280 20.89 1.69 5.99
N VAL A 281 20.00 1.73 6.98
CA VAL A 281 18.57 1.47 6.78
C VAL A 281 17.78 2.71 7.20
N LEU A 282 16.92 3.22 6.31
CA LEU A 282 15.88 4.20 6.65
C LEU A 282 14.52 3.66 6.23
N LYS A 283 13.54 3.67 7.13
CA LYS A 283 12.22 3.10 6.89
C LYS A 283 11.11 3.95 7.49
N ASN A 284 10.04 4.18 6.74
CA ASN A 284 8.88 4.97 7.18
C ASN A 284 9.23 6.37 7.72
N CYS A 285 10.36 6.94 7.28
CA CYS A 285 10.89 8.20 7.81
C CYS A 285 10.25 9.39 7.06
N THR A 286 9.75 10.38 7.80
CA THR A 286 9.00 11.51 7.22
C THR A 286 9.65 12.85 7.54
N ASN A 287 10.06 13.61 6.52
CA ASN A 287 10.47 15.00 6.70
C ASN A 287 9.29 15.96 6.45
N LYS A 288 9.01 16.81 7.43
CA LYS A 288 8.10 17.96 7.37
C LYS A 288 8.82 19.28 7.65
N ALA A 289 10.14 19.26 7.83
CA ALA A 289 10.94 20.44 8.09
C ALA A 289 11.43 21.11 6.80
N SER A 290 11.40 22.44 6.77
CA SER A 290 12.07 23.21 5.73
C SER A 290 13.59 23.06 5.81
N ILE A 291 14.24 22.99 4.65
CA ILE A 291 15.70 23.03 4.51
C ILE A 291 16.10 24.41 4.02
N LEU A 292 16.76 25.20 4.86
CA LEU A 292 17.09 26.60 4.60
C LEU A 292 18.58 26.80 4.36
N ALA A 293 18.90 27.40 3.21
CA ALA A 293 20.25 27.60 2.70
C ALA A 293 20.68 29.07 2.75
N SER A 294 21.94 29.34 3.07
CA SER A 294 22.53 30.69 3.02
C SER A 294 24.01 30.68 2.64
N GLY A 295 24.52 31.79 2.10
CA GLY A 295 25.92 31.93 1.68
C GLY A 295 26.18 31.51 0.23
N THR A 296 27.29 30.83 -0.04
CA THR A 296 27.66 30.34 -1.38
C THR A 296 28.30 28.95 -1.32
N LEU A 297 27.68 27.97 -1.97
CA LEU A 297 28.12 26.58 -1.96
C LEU A 297 29.38 26.38 -2.83
N ALA A 298 30.54 26.29 -2.18
CA ALA A 298 31.84 26.18 -2.85
C ALA A 298 32.21 24.74 -3.31
N GLN A 299 31.48 23.73 -2.85
CA GLN A 299 31.77 22.30 -3.05
C GLN A 299 30.61 21.53 -3.68
N GLU A 300 30.87 20.28 -4.09
CA GLU A 300 29.81 19.38 -4.56
C GLU A 300 28.80 19.14 -3.44
N THR A 301 27.54 19.47 -3.65
CA THR A 301 26.51 19.46 -2.59
C THR A 301 25.29 18.67 -3.05
N SER A 302 24.72 17.87 -2.15
CA SER A 302 23.51 17.08 -2.40
C SER A 302 22.48 17.34 -1.30
N ILE A 303 21.27 17.74 -1.69
CA ILE A 303 20.14 18.01 -0.78
C ILE A 303 19.02 17.00 -1.06
N GLY A 304 18.52 16.37 0.00
CA GLY A 304 17.28 15.59 -0.04
C GLY A 304 16.36 15.99 1.11
N GLY A 305 15.05 15.89 0.95
CA GLY A 305 14.13 16.14 2.06
C GLY A 305 14.35 15.16 3.21
N VAL A 306 14.64 13.89 2.93
CA VAL A 306 14.95 12.88 3.96
C VAL A 306 16.46 12.64 4.07
N VAL A 307 17.15 12.36 2.94
CA VAL A 307 18.57 12.01 2.91
C VAL A 307 19.36 12.86 1.92
N GLY A 308 20.45 13.50 2.35
CA GLY A 308 21.29 14.28 1.45
C GLY A 308 22.12 13.44 0.48
N TYR A 309 22.91 12.51 1.01
CA TYR A 309 23.86 11.71 0.24
C TYR A 309 23.92 10.25 0.73
N VAL A 310 23.94 9.28 -0.17
CA VAL A 310 24.18 7.86 0.13
C VAL A 310 25.59 7.50 -0.30
N ALA A 311 26.43 7.16 0.68
CA ALA A 311 27.85 6.87 0.47
C ALA A 311 28.17 5.37 0.39
N ALA A 312 27.34 4.49 0.96
CA ALA A 312 27.60 3.04 1.01
C ALA A 312 26.62 2.22 0.14
N ALA A 313 27.16 1.22 -0.56
CA ALA A 313 26.36 0.22 -1.27
C ALA A 313 25.52 -0.62 -0.29
N GLY A 314 24.38 -1.11 -0.74
CA GLY A 314 23.44 -1.88 0.10
C GLY A 314 22.58 -1.05 1.04
N THR A 315 22.77 0.28 1.08
CA THR A 315 21.88 1.19 1.83
C THR A 315 20.45 1.08 1.31
N SER A 316 19.48 0.98 2.22
CA SER A 316 18.06 0.91 1.88
C SER A 316 17.28 2.13 2.40
N MET A 317 16.35 2.60 1.58
CA MET A 317 15.30 3.55 1.97
C MET A 317 13.96 2.99 1.52
N GLU A 318 13.05 2.73 2.46
CA GLU A 318 11.69 2.25 2.16
C GLU A 318 10.62 3.17 2.75
N SER A 319 9.58 3.49 1.98
CA SER A 319 8.39 4.25 2.42
C SER A 319 8.73 5.58 3.10
N CYS A 320 9.85 6.21 2.71
CA CYS A 320 10.27 7.49 3.26
C CYS A 320 9.63 8.64 2.47
N THR A 321 9.12 9.64 3.20
CA THR A 321 8.31 10.72 2.65
C THR A 321 8.92 12.09 2.92
N ASN A 322 8.86 12.99 1.93
CA ASN A 322 9.09 14.42 2.13
C ASN A 322 7.81 15.22 1.85
N ASP A 323 7.35 15.96 2.85
CA ASP A 323 6.16 16.82 2.80
C ASP A 323 6.49 18.32 2.80
N ALA A 324 7.78 18.68 2.88
CA ALA A 324 8.23 20.06 2.94
C ALA A 324 8.81 20.53 1.61
N ASP A 325 8.55 21.79 1.24
CA ASP A 325 9.14 22.40 0.06
C ASP A 325 10.67 22.56 0.23
N ILE A 326 11.41 22.27 -0.84
CA ILE A 326 12.86 22.45 -0.95
C ILE A 326 13.10 23.51 -2.02
N SER A 327 13.20 24.78 -1.59
CA SER A 327 13.50 25.90 -2.48
C SER A 327 14.88 26.48 -2.18
N ILE A 328 15.77 26.47 -3.18
CA ILE A 328 17.16 26.91 -3.03
C ILE A 328 17.43 28.12 -3.95
N GLY A 329 17.72 29.26 -3.34
CA GLY A 329 18.02 30.54 -4.01
C GLY A 329 19.41 31.08 -3.71
N ILE A 330 20.43 30.22 -3.56
CA ILE A 330 21.81 30.63 -3.28
C ILE A 330 22.80 30.24 -4.38
N PRO A 331 23.87 31.02 -4.60
CA PRO A 331 24.91 30.67 -5.58
C PRO A 331 25.63 29.37 -5.23
N VAL A 332 25.93 28.58 -6.25
CA VAL A 332 26.75 27.36 -6.17
C VAL A 332 27.95 27.51 -7.10
N LYS A 333 29.08 26.88 -6.78
CA LYS A 333 30.32 26.91 -7.59
C LYS A 333 30.69 25.55 -8.21
N LYS A 334 30.10 24.44 -7.80
CA LYS A 334 30.35 23.07 -8.30
C LYS A 334 29.05 22.28 -8.46
N VAL A 335 29.13 21.02 -8.90
CA VAL A 335 27.98 20.11 -9.08
C VAL A 335 27.01 20.17 -7.90
N PHE A 336 25.73 20.38 -8.20
CA PHE A 336 24.65 20.45 -7.21
C PHE A 336 23.57 19.42 -7.52
N MET A 337 23.09 18.72 -6.48
CA MET A 337 21.98 17.77 -6.59
C MET A 337 20.87 18.16 -5.63
N ILE A 338 19.63 18.15 -6.11
CA ILE A 338 18.42 18.27 -5.28
C ILE A 338 17.48 17.11 -5.62
N GLY A 339 17.02 16.38 -4.61
CA GLY A 339 15.89 15.47 -4.71
C GLY A 339 14.86 15.82 -3.64
N GLY A 340 13.57 15.65 -3.90
CA GLY A 340 12.56 15.82 -2.84
C GLY A 340 12.77 14.86 -1.68
N VAL A 341 13.24 13.62 -1.92
CA VAL A 341 13.51 12.63 -0.85
C VAL A 341 15.01 12.39 -0.66
N LEU A 342 15.75 12.12 -1.74
CA LEU A 342 17.17 11.76 -1.71
C LEU A 342 18.00 12.65 -2.65
N GLY A 343 19.03 13.33 -2.16
CA GLY A 343 19.90 14.16 -3.01
C GLY A 343 20.71 13.35 -4.03
N ARG A 344 21.53 12.39 -3.57
CA ARG A 344 22.44 11.63 -4.45
C ARG A 344 22.86 10.28 -3.88
N THR A 345 23.03 9.25 -4.72
CA THR A 345 23.85 8.06 -4.43
C THR A 345 24.99 7.88 -5.42
N ASP A 346 26.16 7.49 -4.92
CA ASP A 346 27.34 7.13 -5.73
C ASP A 346 27.67 5.63 -5.72
N ASN A 347 27.02 4.82 -4.88
CA ASN A 347 27.34 3.39 -4.71
C ASN A 347 26.08 2.49 -4.72
N GLY A 348 24.96 3.01 -5.22
CA GLY A 348 23.70 2.29 -5.35
C GLY A 348 22.90 2.25 -4.05
N GLY A 349 22.14 1.17 -3.85
CA GLY A 349 21.15 1.04 -2.79
C GLY A 349 19.78 0.59 -3.32
N THR A 350 18.83 0.37 -2.41
CA THR A 350 17.42 0.12 -2.74
C THR A 350 16.56 1.26 -2.22
N PHE A 351 15.72 1.81 -3.09
CA PHE A 351 14.94 3.02 -2.85
C PHE A 351 13.50 2.73 -3.28
N ASP A 352 12.66 2.30 -2.35
CA ASP A 352 11.32 1.78 -2.66
C ASP A 352 10.22 2.60 -1.99
N LYS A 353 9.13 2.85 -2.71
CA LYS A 353 7.97 3.63 -2.23
C LYS A 353 8.35 5.01 -1.68
N LEU A 354 9.35 5.67 -2.24
CA LEU A 354 9.72 7.03 -1.84
C LEU A 354 8.67 8.02 -2.34
N VAL A 355 8.22 8.94 -1.48
CA VAL A 355 7.16 9.90 -1.81
C VAL A 355 7.65 11.33 -1.58
N ASN A 356 7.46 12.19 -2.57
CA ASN A 356 7.63 13.63 -2.41
C ASN A 356 6.31 14.38 -2.67
N ASN A 357 5.89 15.18 -1.70
CA ASN A 357 4.69 16.02 -1.77
C ASN A 357 5.01 17.52 -1.83
N GLY A 358 6.19 17.95 -1.38
CA GLY A 358 6.63 19.36 -1.43
C GLY A 358 7.24 19.78 -2.77
N GLU A 359 7.18 21.06 -3.11
CA GLU A 359 7.86 21.61 -4.30
C GLU A 359 9.37 21.45 -4.20
N VAL A 360 10.03 21.15 -5.33
CA VAL A 360 11.50 21.13 -5.44
C VAL A 360 11.93 22.18 -6.45
N SER A 361 12.51 23.29 -5.99
CA SER A 361 12.84 24.44 -6.84
C SER A 361 14.26 24.99 -6.68
N TYR A 362 14.86 25.41 -7.79
CA TYR A 362 16.08 26.23 -7.82
C TYR A 362 15.81 27.57 -8.47
N ILE A 363 15.94 28.64 -7.68
CA ILE A 363 15.52 30.00 -8.04
C ILE A 363 16.70 30.97 -7.95
N GLN A 364 17.74 30.71 -8.76
CA GLN A 364 18.92 31.55 -8.84
C GLN A 364 19.58 31.49 -10.23
N GLU A 365 19.95 32.66 -10.75
CA GLU A 365 20.59 32.78 -12.08
C GLU A 365 22.12 32.49 -12.01
N ASP A 366 22.80 33.01 -10.98
CA ASP A 366 24.23 32.81 -10.70
C ASP A 366 24.52 31.45 -10.04
N ALA A 367 25.08 30.52 -10.80
CA ALA A 367 25.04 29.10 -10.46
C ALA A 367 26.27 28.30 -10.98
N PRO A 368 26.36 26.97 -10.81
CA PRO A 368 27.65 26.28 -10.68
C PRO A 368 28.48 26.22 -11.95
N SER A 369 29.80 26.11 -11.79
CA SER A 369 30.74 26.11 -12.92
C SER A 369 30.64 24.88 -13.84
N THR A 370 29.71 23.96 -13.63
CA THR A 370 29.64 22.67 -14.33
C THR A 370 28.24 22.23 -14.77
N TRP A 371 27.34 21.91 -13.84
CA TRP A 371 25.94 21.43 -14.08
C TRP A 371 25.19 21.13 -12.77
N MET A 372 23.86 20.97 -12.86
CA MET A 372 22.99 20.55 -11.75
C MET A 372 22.06 19.37 -12.10
N GLY A 373 21.76 18.54 -11.11
CA GLY A 373 20.66 17.57 -11.12
C GLY A 373 19.56 18.00 -10.15
N ILE A 374 18.31 18.02 -10.59
CA ILE A 374 17.16 18.42 -9.75
C ILE A 374 15.98 17.50 -10.04
N ALA A 375 15.33 16.98 -9.01
CA ALA A 375 14.16 16.13 -9.20
C ALA A 375 13.19 16.03 -8.03
N GLY A 376 11.98 15.56 -8.34
CA GLY A 376 10.93 15.34 -7.36
C GLY A 376 11.28 14.27 -6.32
N VAL A 377 11.96 13.16 -6.68
CA VAL A 377 12.29 12.11 -5.70
C VAL A 377 13.80 12.03 -5.43
N VAL A 378 14.61 11.78 -6.46
CA VAL A 378 16.05 11.51 -6.33
C VAL A 378 16.87 12.42 -7.24
N GLY A 379 17.81 13.21 -6.71
CA GLY A 379 18.61 14.11 -7.53
C GLY A 379 19.55 13.38 -8.51
N ALA A 380 20.28 12.36 -8.04
CA ALA A 380 21.14 11.54 -8.90
C ALA A 380 21.41 10.11 -8.39
N ILE A 381 21.48 9.16 -9.32
CA ILE A 381 21.94 7.78 -9.13
C ILE A 381 23.13 7.54 -10.08
N TYR A 382 24.34 7.37 -9.53
CA TYR A 382 25.56 7.27 -10.35
C TYR A 382 26.02 5.85 -10.68
N LYS A 383 25.98 4.90 -9.75
CA LYS A 383 26.57 3.57 -9.95
C LYS A 383 25.78 2.51 -9.20
N GLY A 384 24.99 1.74 -9.94
CA GLY A 384 23.97 0.89 -9.34
C GLY A 384 22.89 1.72 -8.64
N GLY A 385 21.88 1.05 -8.11
CA GLY A 385 20.75 1.68 -7.43
C GLY A 385 19.43 1.27 -8.06
N VAL A 386 18.48 0.86 -7.24
CA VAL A 386 17.15 0.42 -7.66
C VAL A 386 16.13 1.37 -7.04
N LEU A 387 15.52 2.21 -7.86
CA LEU A 387 14.43 3.10 -7.51
C LEU A 387 13.11 2.51 -8.01
N THR A 388 12.23 2.13 -7.10
CA THR A 388 10.98 1.43 -7.41
C THR A 388 9.76 2.07 -6.75
N ASN A 389 8.60 1.95 -7.40
CA ASN A 389 7.27 2.26 -6.86
C ASN A 389 7.15 3.68 -6.25
N SER A 390 8.00 4.61 -6.67
CA SER A 390 8.17 5.92 -6.03
C SER A 390 7.35 6.99 -6.73
N THR A 391 6.85 7.96 -5.97
CA THR A 391 5.87 8.94 -6.46
C THR A 391 6.32 10.37 -6.19
N ASN A 392 6.18 11.22 -7.20
CA ASN A 392 6.30 12.67 -7.05
C ASN A 392 4.94 13.35 -7.26
N ASN A 393 4.53 14.14 -6.26
CA ASN A 393 3.32 14.97 -6.26
C ASN A 393 3.63 16.48 -6.17
N GLY A 394 4.86 16.86 -5.82
CA GLY A 394 5.31 18.25 -5.79
C GLY A 394 5.87 18.73 -7.13
N ALA A 395 5.64 19.99 -7.49
CA ALA A 395 6.19 20.55 -8.72
C ALA A 395 7.74 20.57 -8.68
N VAL A 396 8.38 20.45 -9.85
CA VAL A 396 9.84 20.52 -9.99
C VAL A 396 10.19 21.70 -10.90
N SER A 397 10.94 22.68 -10.42
CA SER A 397 11.17 23.93 -11.16
C SER A 397 12.63 24.44 -11.10
N SER A 398 13.07 25.09 -12.18
CA SER A 398 14.39 25.73 -12.23
C SER A 398 14.39 26.94 -13.17
N ASN A 399 15.10 28.01 -12.80
CA ASN A 399 15.44 29.14 -13.68
C ASN A 399 16.95 29.24 -14.00
N LEU A 400 17.71 28.23 -13.60
CA LEU A 400 19.18 28.13 -13.68
C LEU A 400 19.75 28.47 -15.06
N GLN A 401 20.64 29.46 -15.16
CA GLN A 401 21.35 29.85 -16.39
C GLN A 401 22.58 28.99 -16.73
N GLN A 402 22.51 27.71 -16.39
CA GLN A 402 23.56 26.72 -16.59
C GLN A 402 22.99 25.40 -17.11
N VAL A 403 23.70 24.28 -16.96
CA VAL A 403 23.26 22.96 -17.42
C VAL A 403 22.28 22.36 -16.41
N ASN A 404 21.03 22.20 -16.83
CA ASN A 404 20.00 21.52 -16.05
C ASN A 404 19.86 20.06 -16.47
N ARG A 405 19.69 19.17 -15.48
CA ARG A 405 19.27 17.78 -15.63
C ARG A 405 18.07 17.58 -14.69
N ILE A 406 16.86 17.84 -15.20
CA ILE A 406 15.63 17.93 -14.40
C ILE A 406 14.76 16.69 -14.60
N GLY A 407 14.41 15.97 -13.54
CA GLY A 407 13.49 14.83 -13.60
C GLY A 407 12.27 15.01 -12.70
N GLY A 408 11.08 14.58 -13.13
CA GLY A 408 9.95 14.46 -12.19
C GLY A 408 10.23 13.42 -11.09
N ILE A 409 10.98 12.36 -11.41
CA ILE A 409 11.42 11.34 -10.44
C ILE A 409 12.92 11.40 -10.15
N LEU A 410 13.76 11.37 -11.19
CA LEU A 410 15.22 11.22 -11.10
C LEU A 410 15.96 12.25 -11.96
N GLY A 411 16.84 13.06 -11.38
CA GLY A 411 17.57 14.08 -12.15
C GLY A 411 18.61 13.47 -13.10
N VAL A 412 19.43 12.54 -12.58
CA VAL A 412 20.50 11.87 -13.33
C VAL A 412 20.56 10.36 -13.07
N LEU A 413 20.60 9.56 -14.14
CA LEU A 413 20.84 8.12 -14.13
C LEU A 413 22.14 7.82 -14.89
N ASN A 414 23.22 7.42 -14.22
CA ASN A 414 24.53 7.28 -14.88
C ASN A 414 24.84 5.84 -15.32
N THR A 415 25.30 4.95 -14.41
CA THR A 415 25.71 3.58 -14.74
C THR A 415 24.91 2.52 -13.97
N GLY A 416 24.30 1.57 -14.68
CA GLY A 416 23.73 0.35 -14.09
C GLY A 416 22.61 0.56 -13.08
N GLY A 417 21.91 1.70 -13.15
CA GLY A 417 20.80 2.01 -12.26
C GLY A 417 19.45 1.59 -12.87
N LYS A 418 18.45 1.43 -12.00
CA LYS A 418 17.13 0.91 -12.34
C LYS A 418 16.04 1.85 -11.80
N VAL A 419 15.09 2.26 -12.65
CA VAL A 419 13.93 3.08 -12.31
C VAL A 419 12.67 2.37 -12.81
N GLU A 420 11.85 1.83 -11.91
CA GLU A 420 10.66 1.06 -12.29
C GLU A 420 9.39 1.39 -11.49
N GLY A 421 8.23 1.32 -12.15
CA GLY A 421 6.92 1.50 -11.50
C GLY A 421 6.72 2.88 -10.86
N CYS A 422 7.56 3.87 -11.18
CA CYS A 422 7.51 5.19 -10.57
C CYS A 422 6.51 6.09 -11.29
N THR A 423 5.85 6.99 -10.54
CA THR A 423 4.80 7.89 -11.06
C THR A 423 5.10 9.35 -10.75
N ASN A 424 5.26 10.18 -11.79
CA ASN A 424 5.26 11.63 -11.63
C ASN A 424 3.86 12.18 -11.90
N ASN A 425 3.22 12.76 -10.88
CA ASN A 425 1.89 13.38 -10.98
C ASN A 425 1.96 14.91 -11.19
N ALA A 426 3.15 15.53 -11.12
CA ALA A 426 3.32 16.97 -10.97
C ALA A 426 4.16 17.61 -12.11
N PRO A 427 3.94 18.89 -12.43
CA PRO A 427 4.62 19.52 -13.57
C PRO A 427 6.13 19.68 -13.34
N VAL A 428 6.88 19.61 -14.44
CA VAL A 428 8.33 19.78 -14.49
C VAL A 428 8.67 20.97 -15.39
N THR A 429 9.25 22.02 -14.81
CA THR A 429 9.42 23.32 -15.48
C THR A 429 10.88 23.80 -15.51
N LEU A 430 11.31 24.27 -16.68
CA LEU A 430 12.54 25.05 -16.86
C LEU A 430 12.19 26.38 -17.54
N ASP A 431 12.22 27.49 -16.80
CA ASP A 431 11.94 28.82 -17.34
C ASP A 431 13.13 29.77 -17.14
N GLN A 432 13.80 30.12 -18.23
CA GLN A 432 14.98 30.99 -18.25
C GLN A 432 14.64 32.31 -18.91
N ALA A 433 14.71 33.41 -18.17
CA ALA A 433 14.45 34.76 -18.67
C ALA A 433 15.63 35.38 -19.46
N GLN A 434 16.85 34.87 -19.28
CA GLN A 434 18.08 35.40 -19.87
C GLN A 434 18.69 34.46 -20.92
N PRO A 435 19.55 34.96 -21.84
CA PRO A 435 20.23 34.14 -22.82
C PRO A 435 21.20 33.12 -22.21
N ASN A 436 21.05 31.85 -22.60
CA ASN A 436 21.84 30.73 -22.08
C ASN A 436 22.42 29.86 -23.20
N GLY A 437 23.75 29.71 -23.24
CA GLY A 437 24.44 28.86 -24.22
C GLY A 437 24.57 27.39 -23.83
N ASN A 438 24.11 27.00 -22.63
CA ASN A 438 24.39 25.68 -22.04
C ASN A 438 23.42 24.57 -22.50
N TRP A 439 23.76 23.35 -22.14
CA TRP A 439 23.00 22.14 -22.43
C TRP A 439 21.83 21.95 -21.44
N GLN A 440 20.65 21.54 -21.89
CA GLN A 440 19.47 21.30 -21.04
C GLN A 440 18.86 19.93 -21.31
N ALA A 441 18.51 19.21 -20.24
CA ALA A 441 17.66 18.02 -20.31
C ALA A 441 16.58 18.03 -19.23
N VAL A 442 15.33 17.84 -19.64
CA VAL A 442 14.14 17.87 -18.78
C VAL A 442 13.28 16.65 -19.09
N GLY A 443 13.00 15.83 -18.08
CA GLY A 443 12.26 14.58 -18.19
C GLY A 443 11.13 14.46 -17.18
N GLY A 444 9.98 13.90 -17.56
CA GLY A 444 8.91 13.61 -16.60
C GLY A 444 9.27 12.51 -15.60
N ILE A 445 10.16 11.57 -15.97
CA ILE A 445 10.73 10.57 -15.05
C ILE A 445 12.22 10.83 -14.85
N VAL A 446 13.05 10.70 -15.89
CA VAL A 446 14.52 10.85 -15.81
C VAL A 446 14.97 12.09 -16.59
N GLY A 447 15.66 13.03 -15.93
CA GLY A 447 16.19 14.21 -16.62
C GLY A 447 17.26 13.85 -17.64
N PHE A 448 18.35 13.22 -17.18
CA PHE A 448 19.44 12.76 -18.04
C PHE A 448 19.89 11.34 -17.72
N GLN A 449 20.06 10.53 -18.77
CA GLN A 449 20.66 9.22 -18.72
C GLN A 449 22.04 9.24 -19.42
N GLU A 450 23.08 8.78 -18.70
CA GLU A 450 24.48 8.86 -19.12
C GLU A 450 25.07 7.47 -19.47
N LYS A 451 26.32 7.18 -19.09
CA LYS A 451 27.14 6.10 -19.65
C LYS A 451 27.13 4.87 -18.74
N SER A 452 27.09 3.66 -19.30
CA SER A 452 27.56 2.48 -18.54
C SER A 452 29.05 2.17 -18.77
N ALA A 453 29.65 1.50 -17.79
CA ALA A 453 30.74 0.58 -18.09
C ALA A 453 30.13 -0.69 -18.72
N ALA A 454 30.90 -1.40 -19.54
CA ALA A 454 30.43 -2.35 -20.56
C ALA A 454 29.75 -3.66 -20.06
N GLU A 455 29.18 -3.67 -18.85
CA GLU A 455 28.64 -4.86 -18.18
C GLU A 455 27.29 -4.63 -17.45
N LEU A 456 26.74 -3.40 -17.41
CA LEU A 456 25.48 -3.10 -16.71
C LEU A 456 24.58 -2.12 -17.47
N ASP A 457 23.43 -2.57 -17.96
CA ASP A 457 22.42 -1.70 -18.56
C ASP A 457 21.77 -0.78 -17.52
N ASN A 458 21.44 0.45 -17.92
CA ASN A 458 20.44 1.24 -17.21
C ASN A 458 19.04 0.79 -17.62
N ILE A 459 18.13 0.69 -16.65
CA ILE A 459 16.73 0.26 -16.88
C ILE A 459 15.78 1.38 -16.46
N VAL A 460 14.87 1.75 -17.36
CA VAL A 460 13.75 2.66 -17.08
C VAL A 460 12.49 1.97 -17.59
N ALA A 461 11.70 1.31 -16.74
CA ALA A 461 10.56 0.52 -17.20
C ALA A 461 9.27 0.67 -16.39
N ALA A 462 8.11 0.51 -17.05
CA ALA A 462 6.79 0.60 -16.43
C ALA A 462 6.52 1.91 -15.62
N ASN A 463 7.20 3.01 -15.95
CA ASN A 463 7.01 4.30 -15.28
C ASN A 463 5.89 5.11 -15.95
N THR A 464 5.19 5.95 -15.18
CA THR A 464 4.11 6.82 -15.69
C THR A 464 4.38 8.29 -15.40
N ASN A 465 4.51 9.12 -16.44
CA ASN A 465 4.45 10.57 -16.29
C ASN A 465 3.03 11.07 -16.59
N LYS A 466 2.45 11.83 -15.66
CA LYS A 466 1.17 12.54 -15.83
C LYS A 466 1.32 14.06 -15.78
N GLY A 467 2.44 14.56 -15.27
CA GLY A 467 2.71 15.99 -15.15
C GLY A 467 3.23 16.60 -16.44
N ASP A 468 2.81 17.82 -16.75
CA ASP A 468 3.25 18.53 -17.94
C ASP A 468 4.73 18.93 -17.83
N ILE A 469 5.44 18.85 -18.97
CA ILE A 469 6.85 19.20 -19.11
C ILE A 469 6.93 20.52 -19.88
N SER A 470 7.36 21.60 -19.22
CA SER A 470 7.39 22.94 -19.79
C SER A 470 8.81 23.51 -19.81
N VAL A 471 9.33 23.81 -21.00
CA VAL A 471 10.65 24.41 -21.20
C VAL A 471 10.50 25.72 -21.97
N SER A 472 10.89 26.84 -21.36
CA SER A 472 10.77 28.20 -21.86
C SER A 472 12.11 28.92 -21.68
N ILE A 473 12.89 29.12 -22.73
CA ILE A 473 14.29 29.57 -22.60
C ILE A 473 14.74 30.49 -23.73
N GLU A 474 15.94 31.09 -23.60
CA GLU A 474 16.63 31.82 -24.68
C GLU A 474 17.99 31.20 -24.99
N ASN A 475 18.02 30.13 -25.79
CA ASN A 475 19.27 29.50 -26.22
C ASN A 475 19.65 29.93 -27.64
N THR A 476 20.77 30.63 -27.80
CA THR A 476 21.23 31.19 -29.08
C THR A 476 22.14 30.24 -29.88
N THR A 477 22.43 29.03 -29.37
CA THR A 477 23.52 28.22 -29.90
C THR A 477 23.08 27.20 -30.95
N THR A 478 23.69 27.26 -32.13
CA THR A 478 23.39 26.43 -33.32
C THR A 478 23.95 25.01 -33.28
N HIS A 479 24.50 24.57 -32.14
CA HIS A 479 24.99 23.20 -31.99
C HIS A 479 23.82 22.24 -31.81
N ALA A 480 23.82 21.13 -32.54
CA ALA A 480 22.92 20.01 -32.27
C ALA A 480 23.08 19.53 -30.81
N ASN A 481 21.98 19.02 -30.24
CA ASN A 481 21.90 18.47 -28.90
C ASN A 481 22.10 19.51 -27.80
N LYS A 482 21.35 20.63 -27.81
CA LYS A 482 21.43 21.68 -26.78
C LYS A 482 20.25 21.74 -25.82
N VAL A 483 19.03 21.44 -26.26
CA VAL A 483 17.81 21.57 -25.43
C VAL A 483 16.94 20.36 -25.70
N SER A 484 16.67 19.55 -24.67
CA SER A 484 16.10 18.20 -24.82
C SER A 484 15.01 17.97 -23.78
N ALA A 485 13.75 17.83 -24.20
CA ALA A 485 12.62 17.60 -23.30
C ALA A 485 11.89 16.29 -23.65
N GLY A 486 11.70 15.43 -22.65
CA GLY A 486 11.06 14.13 -22.78
C GLY A 486 9.93 13.95 -21.78
N GLY A 487 8.79 13.39 -22.18
CA GLY A 487 7.75 13.01 -21.21
C GLY A 487 8.20 11.92 -20.24
N VAL A 488 9.16 11.06 -20.62
CA VAL A 488 9.80 10.10 -19.71
C VAL A 488 11.27 10.45 -19.47
N ILE A 489 12.10 10.50 -20.51
CA ILE A 489 13.55 10.74 -20.43
C ILE A 489 13.92 11.99 -21.23
N GLY A 490 14.46 13.02 -20.55
CA GLY A 490 14.87 14.27 -21.21
C GLY A 490 15.95 14.06 -22.26
N ALA A 491 16.98 13.28 -21.91
CA ALA A 491 18.06 12.89 -22.82
C ALA A 491 18.68 11.54 -22.40
N ALA A 492 19.03 10.70 -23.37
CA ALA A 492 19.72 9.43 -23.13
C ALA A 492 20.89 9.22 -24.09
N CYS A 493 21.86 8.40 -23.67
CA CYS A 493 23.12 8.20 -24.39
C CYS A 493 23.40 6.74 -24.76
N ARG A 494 23.58 5.86 -23.77
CA ARG A 494 24.20 4.54 -23.96
C ARG A 494 23.66 3.49 -22.99
N GLU A 495 23.72 2.22 -23.39
CA GLU A 495 23.36 1.05 -22.55
C GLU A 495 22.03 1.26 -21.79
N LEU A 496 20.93 1.39 -22.54
CA LEU A 496 19.60 1.70 -22.00
C LEU A 496 18.56 0.67 -22.47
N LYS A 497 17.84 0.11 -21.50
CA LYS A 497 16.57 -0.61 -21.68
C LYS A 497 15.44 0.26 -21.18
N ALA A 498 14.61 0.76 -22.10
CA ALA A 498 13.46 1.59 -21.77
C ALA A 498 12.17 0.95 -22.31
N MET A 499 11.36 0.42 -21.40
CA MET A 499 10.28 -0.52 -21.73
C MET A 499 8.97 -0.16 -21.03
N ASP A 500 7.85 -0.23 -21.75
CA ASP A 500 6.49 -0.11 -21.20
C ASP A 500 6.24 1.19 -20.39
N ASN A 501 7.01 2.26 -20.64
CA ASN A 501 6.80 3.55 -19.99
C ASN A 501 5.67 4.32 -20.66
N THR A 502 4.86 5.03 -19.87
CA THR A 502 3.73 5.82 -20.35
C THR A 502 3.91 7.30 -20.07
N ASN A 503 3.71 8.14 -21.08
CA ASN A 503 3.57 9.59 -20.92
C ASN A 503 2.14 10.05 -21.24
N LEU A 504 1.49 10.67 -20.27
CA LEU A 504 0.16 11.28 -20.38
C LEU A 504 0.20 12.81 -20.34
N GLY A 505 1.25 13.41 -19.76
CA GLY A 505 1.41 14.88 -19.67
C GLY A 505 1.93 15.50 -20.97
N ASP A 506 1.57 16.75 -21.22
CA ASP A 506 2.02 17.48 -22.41
C ASP A 506 3.51 17.84 -22.31
N VAL A 507 4.22 17.87 -23.45
CA VAL A 507 5.63 18.26 -23.54
C VAL A 507 5.75 19.49 -24.43
N THR A 508 6.03 20.65 -23.83
CA THR A 508 6.13 21.93 -24.52
C THR A 508 7.54 22.52 -24.41
N VAL A 509 8.15 22.82 -25.56
CA VAL A 509 9.47 23.47 -25.66
C VAL A 509 9.40 24.73 -26.51
N VAL A 510 9.65 25.87 -25.88
CA VAL A 510 9.72 27.18 -26.53
C VAL A 510 11.11 27.76 -26.29
N ASN A 511 11.91 27.84 -27.35
CA ASN A 511 13.14 28.62 -27.33
C ASN A 511 12.89 29.96 -28.02
N ARG A 512 12.98 31.07 -27.29
CA ARG A 512 12.77 32.43 -27.84
C ARG A 512 13.97 32.94 -28.65
N ALA A 513 14.99 32.09 -28.85
CA ALA A 513 16.15 32.30 -29.73
C ALA A 513 16.30 31.14 -30.75
N ALA A 514 17.37 31.17 -31.55
CA ALA A 514 17.58 30.29 -32.74
C ALA A 514 18.27 28.93 -32.46
N GLY A 515 18.57 28.60 -31.19
CA GLY A 515 19.25 27.36 -30.83
C GLY A 515 18.37 26.12 -30.93
N ALA A 516 18.98 24.96 -31.22
CA ALA A 516 18.25 23.73 -31.51
C ALA A 516 17.47 23.16 -30.30
N VAL A 517 16.23 22.71 -30.54
CA VAL A 517 15.33 22.13 -29.51
C VAL A 517 14.76 20.79 -29.95
N TYR A 518 14.75 19.81 -29.04
CA TYR A 518 14.18 18.48 -29.26
C TYR A 518 13.10 18.18 -28.21
N ALA A 519 11.91 17.78 -28.66
CA ALA A 519 10.79 17.42 -27.81
C ALA A 519 10.24 16.04 -28.19
N GLY A 520 9.99 15.17 -27.21
CA GLY A 520 9.26 13.93 -27.47
C GLY A 520 8.56 13.33 -26.26
N GLY A 521 7.56 12.49 -26.52
CA GLY A 521 6.72 11.94 -25.46
C GLY A 521 7.42 10.96 -24.55
N ILE A 522 8.39 10.19 -25.07
CA ILE A 522 9.22 9.31 -24.25
C ILE A 522 10.63 9.91 -24.15
N TYR A 523 11.28 10.22 -25.26
CA TYR A 523 12.65 10.72 -25.31
C TYR A 523 12.73 12.12 -25.93
N GLY A 524 13.39 13.06 -25.26
CA GLY A 524 13.77 14.31 -25.92
C GLY A 524 14.81 14.07 -27.01
N GLY A 525 15.90 13.36 -26.66
CA GLY A 525 16.94 13.00 -27.62
C GLY A 525 17.78 11.78 -27.22
N LEU A 526 18.21 11.00 -28.22
CA LEU A 526 19.04 9.80 -28.11
C LEU A 526 20.41 9.99 -28.79
N TYR A 527 21.52 9.81 -28.06
CA TYR A 527 22.85 10.31 -28.47
C TYR A 527 24.04 9.33 -28.40
N LYS A 528 24.79 9.18 -29.52
CA LYS A 528 26.26 8.92 -29.58
C LYS A 528 26.83 7.54 -29.14
N PHE A 529 26.94 6.62 -30.12
CA PHE A 529 27.77 5.39 -30.32
C PHE A 529 28.64 4.80 -29.17
N PRO A 530 28.89 3.47 -29.07
CA PRO A 530 28.33 2.34 -29.82
C PRO A 530 27.76 1.27 -28.86
N THR A 531 26.47 1.33 -28.56
CA THR A 531 25.85 0.51 -27.50
C THR A 531 24.42 0.15 -27.86
N VAL A 532 23.95 -0.99 -27.38
CA VAL A 532 22.55 -1.41 -27.53
C VAL A 532 21.66 -0.43 -26.77
N ILE A 533 20.76 0.24 -27.50
CA ILE A 533 19.55 0.82 -26.95
C ILE A 533 18.42 -0.06 -27.50
N SER A 534 17.72 -0.75 -26.60
CA SER A 534 16.57 -1.57 -26.92
C SER A 534 15.37 -1.04 -26.16
N THR A 535 14.41 -0.49 -26.89
CA THR A 535 13.18 0.04 -26.32
C THR A 535 11.97 -0.73 -26.85
N SER A 536 10.97 -0.92 -26.00
CA SER A 536 9.79 -1.74 -26.31
C SER A 536 8.55 -1.19 -25.63
N GLY A 537 7.43 -1.08 -26.36
CA GLY A 537 6.11 -0.93 -25.74
C GLY A 537 5.84 0.41 -25.03
N ASN A 538 6.70 1.42 -25.16
CA ASN A 538 6.45 2.72 -24.54
C ASN A 538 5.31 3.45 -25.26
N VAL A 539 4.51 4.21 -24.50
CA VAL A 539 3.28 4.85 -24.97
C VAL A 539 3.30 6.35 -24.69
N ASN A 540 3.21 7.17 -25.73
CA ASN A 540 2.88 8.59 -25.58
C ASN A 540 1.42 8.87 -25.91
N ALA A 541 0.71 9.50 -24.98
CA ALA A 541 -0.61 10.08 -25.19
C ALA A 541 -0.65 11.61 -25.02
N GLY A 542 0.33 12.20 -24.33
CA GLY A 542 0.46 13.66 -24.17
C GLY A 542 0.82 14.37 -25.48
N LYS A 543 0.41 15.63 -25.63
CA LYS A 543 0.72 16.44 -26.81
C LYS A 543 2.15 16.96 -26.75
N ILE A 544 2.86 16.89 -27.88
CA ILE A 544 4.23 17.37 -28.04
C ILE A 544 4.21 18.68 -28.83
N SER A 545 4.80 19.75 -28.29
CA SER A 545 4.87 21.07 -28.93
C SER A 545 6.29 21.63 -28.89
N ALA A 546 6.84 22.03 -30.04
CA ALA A 546 8.20 22.60 -30.12
C ALA A 546 8.30 23.79 -31.08
N SER A 547 9.07 24.82 -30.70
CA SER A 547 9.31 26.04 -31.51
C SER A 547 10.64 26.75 -31.17
N THR A 548 11.20 27.47 -32.16
CA THR A 548 12.31 28.44 -31.98
C THR A 548 11.95 29.81 -32.55
N SER A 549 12.78 30.83 -32.36
CA SER A 549 12.54 32.16 -32.96
C SER A 549 12.56 32.20 -34.50
N ASP A 550 13.33 31.30 -35.13
CA ASP A 550 13.52 31.19 -36.58
C ASP A 550 12.96 29.88 -37.18
N ASN A 551 12.55 28.96 -36.31
CA ASN A 551 12.09 27.60 -36.60
C ASN A 551 13.04 26.73 -37.43
N ALA A 552 14.34 27.06 -37.51
CA ALA A 552 15.27 26.34 -38.38
C ALA A 552 15.74 24.97 -37.83
N ALA A 553 15.80 24.82 -36.50
CA ALA A 553 16.40 23.67 -35.81
C ALA A 553 15.51 23.07 -34.70
N VAL A 554 14.20 23.08 -34.93
CA VAL A 554 13.17 22.46 -34.07
C VAL A 554 12.97 21.01 -34.47
N TYR A 555 12.82 20.08 -33.54
CA TYR A 555 12.49 18.68 -33.81
C TYR A 555 11.47 18.17 -32.78
N ALA A 556 10.36 17.60 -33.26
CA ALA A 556 9.31 17.04 -32.40
C ALA A 556 8.85 15.67 -32.89
N GLY A 557 8.88 14.69 -32.00
CA GLY A 557 8.42 13.33 -32.27
C GLY A 557 7.48 12.85 -31.18
N GLY A 558 6.40 12.16 -31.54
CA GLY A 558 5.48 11.63 -30.53
C GLY A 558 6.15 10.72 -29.49
N VAL A 559 7.18 9.97 -29.88
CA VAL A 559 7.98 9.13 -28.98
C VAL A 559 9.37 9.70 -28.75
N ALA A 560 10.11 10.07 -29.81
CA ALA A 560 11.47 10.57 -29.75
C ALA A 560 11.65 11.88 -30.53
N GLY A 561 12.05 12.96 -29.88
CA GLY A 561 12.33 14.23 -30.58
C GLY A 561 13.46 14.10 -31.60
N TYR A 562 14.58 13.51 -31.18
CA TYR A 562 15.78 13.36 -32.00
C TYR A 562 16.49 12.02 -31.77
N ILE A 563 16.82 11.30 -32.85
CA ILE A 563 17.65 10.09 -32.84
C ILE A 563 18.91 10.36 -33.66
N ALA A 564 20.08 10.31 -33.02
CA ALA A 564 21.35 10.70 -33.64
C ALA A 564 21.73 9.85 -34.88
N GLY A 565 22.22 10.52 -35.92
CA GLY A 565 22.74 9.89 -37.14
C GLY A 565 24.21 9.44 -37.03
N ALA A 566 24.68 8.72 -38.05
CA ALA A 566 26.02 8.11 -38.11
C ALA A 566 27.16 9.11 -38.40
N GLY A 567 27.32 10.15 -37.56
CA GLY A 567 28.43 11.10 -37.66
C GLY A 567 29.81 10.43 -37.59
N GLY A 568 30.63 10.61 -38.64
CA GLY A 568 32.06 10.29 -38.69
C GLY A 568 32.42 8.80 -38.87
N GLY A 569 32.88 8.45 -40.08
CA GLY A 569 33.96 7.47 -40.37
C GLY A 569 33.75 5.98 -40.10
N ASP A 570 33.27 5.58 -38.92
CA ASP A 570 33.31 4.19 -38.47
C ASP A 570 32.09 3.36 -38.93
N ALA A 571 32.40 2.25 -39.63
CA ALA A 571 31.42 1.33 -40.20
C ALA A 571 30.83 0.29 -39.21
N ASN A 572 31.32 0.23 -37.96
CA ASN A 572 30.94 -0.77 -36.95
C ASN A 572 29.93 -0.23 -35.90
N LYS A 573 28.88 0.49 -36.34
CA LYS A 573 27.92 1.13 -35.43
C LYS A 573 26.65 0.28 -35.26
N VAL A 574 26.29 -0.01 -34.00
CA VAL A 574 25.06 -0.71 -33.62
C VAL A 574 23.84 0.19 -33.84
N THR A 575 22.75 -0.38 -34.36
CA THR A 575 21.47 0.29 -34.61
C THR A 575 20.72 0.57 -33.31
N ILE A 576 20.14 1.78 -33.18
CA ILE A 576 19.15 2.08 -32.13
C ILE A 576 17.82 1.46 -32.58
N ASN A 577 17.28 0.51 -31.81
CA ASN A 577 16.03 -0.17 -32.15
C ASN A 577 14.90 0.31 -31.23
N LEU A 578 13.89 0.92 -31.84
CA LEU A 578 12.63 1.32 -31.20
C LEU A 578 11.56 0.34 -31.67
N THR A 579 11.12 -0.57 -30.80
CA THR A 579 10.17 -1.65 -31.18
C THR A 579 8.82 -1.43 -30.50
N ASN A 580 7.71 -1.66 -31.20
CA ASN A 580 6.35 -1.57 -30.63
C ASN A 580 6.09 -0.25 -29.87
N GLU A 581 6.71 0.85 -30.30
CA GLU A 581 6.52 2.17 -29.72
C GLU A 581 5.18 2.76 -30.16
N LYS A 582 4.43 3.39 -29.25
CA LYS A 582 3.06 3.86 -29.51
C LYS A 582 2.93 5.37 -29.30
N ASN A 583 2.35 6.08 -30.26
CA ASN A 583 1.95 7.48 -30.11
C ASN A 583 0.47 7.70 -30.45
N THR A 584 -0.32 8.19 -29.50
CA THR A 584 -1.67 8.73 -29.72
C THR A 584 -1.74 10.25 -29.56
N GLY A 585 -0.70 10.89 -29.00
CA GLY A 585 -0.66 12.33 -28.76
C GLY A 585 -0.43 13.14 -30.05
N ASP A 586 -0.92 14.38 -30.06
CA ASP A 586 -0.67 15.34 -31.14
C ASP A 586 0.78 15.84 -31.13
N VAL A 587 1.37 16.03 -32.31
CA VAL A 587 2.72 16.55 -32.51
C VAL A 587 2.66 17.86 -33.27
N VAL A 588 3.10 18.94 -32.64
CA VAL A 588 3.16 20.30 -33.20
C VAL A 588 4.62 20.76 -33.25
N CYS A 589 5.22 20.72 -34.43
CA CYS A 589 6.56 21.22 -34.70
C CYS A 589 6.47 22.43 -35.62
N ALA A 590 7.02 23.57 -35.18
CA ALA A 590 7.09 24.75 -36.03
C ALA A 590 7.99 24.56 -37.29
N ASN A 591 8.81 23.50 -37.32
CA ASN A 591 9.56 23.05 -38.50
C ASN A 591 8.95 21.75 -39.05
N ALA A 592 8.20 21.82 -40.15
CA ALA A 592 7.46 20.66 -40.65
C ALA A 592 8.33 19.45 -41.10
N PRO A 593 9.51 19.61 -41.73
CA PRO A 593 10.38 18.48 -42.13
C PRO A 593 11.00 17.67 -40.99
N THR A 594 10.80 18.09 -39.73
CA THR A 594 11.33 17.48 -38.51
C THR A 594 10.22 17.18 -37.49
N ALA A 595 9.00 17.01 -37.99
CA ALA A 595 7.81 16.58 -37.25
C ALA A 595 7.50 15.11 -37.60
N GLY A 596 7.27 14.25 -36.60
CA GLY A 596 6.87 12.86 -36.86
C GLY A 596 6.10 12.22 -35.70
N SER A 597 5.28 11.21 -35.99
CA SER A 597 4.47 10.54 -34.98
C SER A 597 5.27 9.66 -34.03
N ILE A 598 6.40 9.08 -34.46
CA ILE A 598 7.36 8.41 -33.58
C ILE A 598 8.59 9.31 -33.42
N ALA A 599 9.28 9.64 -34.52
CA ALA A 599 10.56 10.34 -34.47
C ALA A 599 10.53 11.71 -35.17
N GLY A 600 10.90 12.79 -34.48
CA GLY A 600 11.03 14.12 -35.11
C GLY A 600 12.14 14.13 -36.18
N PHE A 601 13.29 13.57 -35.83
CA PHE A 601 14.33 13.18 -36.79
C PHE A 601 14.93 11.83 -36.42
N ASN A 602 14.98 10.91 -37.38
CA ASN A 602 15.65 9.63 -37.26
C ASN A 602 16.90 9.60 -38.15
N GLY A 603 18.09 9.69 -37.56
CA GLY A 603 19.34 9.71 -38.32
C GLY A 603 19.88 8.33 -38.72
N ASN A 604 19.79 7.33 -37.83
CA ASN A 604 20.32 5.97 -38.07
C ASN A 604 19.67 4.91 -37.15
N GLY A 605 18.50 5.20 -36.58
CA GLY A 605 17.70 4.23 -35.84
C GLY A 605 16.80 3.42 -36.77
N LYS A 606 16.33 2.28 -36.25
CA LYS A 606 15.33 1.42 -36.87
C LYS A 606 14.09 1.40 -36.00
N LEU A 607 12.97 1.86 -36.55
CA LEU A 607 11.65 1.77 -35.93
C LEU A 607 11.00 0.45 -36.36
N VAL A 608 10.43 -0.32 -35.44
CA VAL A 608 9.88 -1.66 -35.73
C VAL A 608 8.50 -1.78 -35.10
N ASP A 609 7.53 -2.32 -35.83
CA ASP A 609 6.16 -2.62 -35.35
C ASP A 609 5.48 -1.43 -34.62
N SER A 610 5.85 -0.19 -34.98
CA SER A 610 5.48 1.01 -34.22
C SER A 610 4.10 1.54 -34.60
N GLN A 611 3.33 1.95 -33.60
CA GLN A 611 1.92 2.31 -33.69
C GLN A 611 1.74 3.84 -33.67
N VAL A 612 1.17 4.42 -34.74
CA VAL A 612 1.13 5.87 -34.98
C VAL A 612 -0.28 6.45 -35.12
N GLY A 613 -0.62 7.44 -34.30
CA GLY A 613 -1.91 8.13 -34.27
C GLY A 613 -1.76 9.61 -33.92
N GLY A 614 -2.88 10.23 -33.51
CA GLY A 614 -2.96 11.67 -33.30
C GLY A 614 -2.83 12.45 -34.61
N THR A 615 -2.40 13.70 -34.51
CA THR A 615 -2.03 14.55 -35.65
C THR A 615 -0.54 14.90 -35.64
N VAL A 616 0.04 15.09 -36.83
CA VAL A 616 1.34 15.73 -37.02
C VAL A 616 1.10 17.04 -37.75
N ASN A 617 1.38 18.16 -37.09
CA ASN A 617 1.08 19.52 -37.56
C ASN A 617 -0.37 19.71 -38.04
N GLY A 618 -1.32 19.14 -37.29
CA GLY A 618 -2.76 19.19 -37.61
C GLY A 618 -3.21 18.24 -38.72
N VAL A 619 -2.30 17.49 -39.35
CA VAL A 619 -2.62 16.42 -40.29
C VAL A 619 -2.81 15.12 -39.50
N ALA A 620 -4.00 14.53 -39.53
CA ALA A 620 -4.25 13.23 -38.89
C ALA A 620 -3.34 12.14 -39.50
N VAL A 621 -2.72 11.34 -38.63
CA VAL A 621 -1.95 10.18 -39.05
C VAL A 621 -2.91 9.04 -39.38
N THR A 622 -2.75 8.44 -40.56
CA THR A 622 -3.64 7.43 -41.15
C THR A 622 -2.85 6.36 -41.87
N ALA A 623 -3.47 5.20 -42.15
CA ALA A 623 -2.81 4.14 -42.91
C ALA A 623 -2.26 4.62 -44.28
N ALA A 624 -2.94 5.58 -44.93
CA ALA A 624 -2.54 6.13 -46.22
C ALA A 624 -1.35 7.10 -46.17
N ASN A 625 -1.04 7.71 -45.02
CA ASN A 625 0.04 8.70 -44.89
C ASN A 625 1.07 8.38 -43.79
N MET A 626 0.89 7.30 -43.01
CA MET A 626 1.78 6.95 -41.90
C MET A 626 3.23 6.73 -42.32
N ALA A 627 3.49 6.15 -43.50
CA ALA A 627 4.85 6.00 -44.03
C ALA A 627 5.58 7.35 -44.20
N ALA A 628 4.83 8.43 -44.50
CA ALA A 628 5.37 9.78 -44.64
C ALA A 628 5.38 10.59 -43.32
N LEU A 629 4.68 10.12 -42.28
CA LEU A 629 4.48 10.84 -41.01
C LEU A 629 5.05 10.10 -39.77
N ILE A 630 5.47 8.84 -39.88
CA ILE A 630 6.07 8.10 -38.76
C ILE A 630 7.35 8.78 -38.26
N GLN A 631 8.13 9.35 -39.17
CA GLN A 631 9.31 10.14 -38.87
C GLN A 631 9.38 11.38 -39.77
N GLY A 632 10.00 12.47 -39.30
CA GLY A 632 10.12 13.70 -40.09
C GLY A 632 10.85 13.47 -41.41
N SER A 633 10.41 14.16 -42.48
CA SER A 633 10.85 13.91 -43.86
C SER A 633 12.34 14.19 -44.14
N SER A 634 13.06 14.79 -43.18
CA SER A 634 14.52 14.95 -43.20
C SER A 634 15.30 13.74 -42.67
N SER A 635 14.61 12.70 -42.18
CA SER A 635 15.20 11.49 -41.60
C SER A 635 15.91 10.59 -42.62
N THR A 636 16.94 9.89 -42.15
CA THR A 636 17.74 8.91 -42.93
C THR A 636 17.74 7.49 -42.33
N GLY A 637 17.19 7.30 -41.13
CA GLY A 637 16.97 5.99 -40.52
C GLY A 637 15.75 5.26 -41.10
N THR A 638 15.64 3.97 -40.79
CA THR A 638 14.63 3.07 -41.38
C THR A 638 13.44 2.84 -40.44
N TYR A 639 12.34 2.35 -41.00
CA TYR A 639 11.21 1.82 -40.26
C TYR A 639 10.68 0.55 -40.96
N GLU A 640 10.15 -0.38 -40.17
CA GLU A 640 9.55 -1.64 -40.61
C GLU A 640 8.19 -1.81 -39.90
N ASN A 641 7.19 -2.31 -40.62
CA ASN A 641 5.83 -2.58 -40.12
C ASN A 641 5.17 -1.45 -39.31
N PRO A 642 5.12 -0.19 -39.80
CA PRO A 642 4.35 0.85 -39.13
C PRO A 642 2.84 0.54 -39.20
N THR A 643 2.12 0.75 -38.09
CA THR A 643 0.67 0.55 -38.02
C THR A 643 -0.02 1.85 -37.59
N ALA A 644 -1.09 2.26 -38.27
CA ALA A 644 -1.83 3.47 -37.91
C ALA A 644 -2.88 3.18 -36.85
N LEU A 645 -2.90 3.94 -35.76
CA LEU A 645 -3.88 3.89 -34.67
C LEU A 645 -5.19 4.63 -35.00
N SER A 646 -5.24 5.32 -36.13
CA SER A 646 -6.51 5.75 -36.72
C SER A 646 -7.30 4.54 -37.21
N GLY A 647 -8.63 4.61 -37.14
CA GLY A 647 -9.52 3.67 -37.84
C GLY A 647 -9.49 3.82 -39.37
N GLY A 648 -8.34 3.54 -39.99
CA GLY A 648 -8.12 3.49 -41.43
C GLY A 648 -7.46 2.16 -41.80
N VAL A 649 -7.98 1.53 -42.85
CA VAL A 649 -7.61 0.17 -43.28
C VAL A 649 -6.13 0.06 -43.65
N VAL A 650 -5.42 -0.85 -42.99
CA VAL A 650 -4.09 -1.35 -43.39
C VAL A 650 -4.25 -2.33 -44.57
N GLU A 651 -3.37 -2.23 -45.56
CA GLU A 651 -3.34 -3.15 -46.71
C GLU A 651 -2.71 -4.50 -46.34
N GLY A 652 -3.19 -5.59 -46.95
CA GLY A 652 -2.80 -6.99 -46.63
C GLY A 652 -4.00 -7.93 -46.54
N ASN A 653 -3.80 -9.20 -46.22
CA ASN A 653 -4.88 -10.12 -45.84
C ASN A 653 -5.20 -9.95 -44.35
N GLY A 654 -6.46 -9.70 -44.01
CA GLY A 654 -6.90 -9.45 -42.65
C GLY A 654 -8.28 -8.81 -42.58
N ILE A 655 -8.80 -8.62 -41.36
CA ILE A 655 -10.14 -8.10 -41.08
C ILE A 655 -10.10 -6.57 -41.09
N LYS A 656 -10.79 -5.93 -42.05
CA LYS A 656 -10.67 -4.48 -42.32
C LYS A 656 -11.95 -3.68 -42.07
N ASN A 657 -13.08 -4.36 -41.94
CA ASN A 657 -14.41 -3.75 -41.77
C ASN A 657 -15.40 -4.77 -41.19
N ALA A 658 -16.64 -4.34 -40.97
CA ALA A 658 -17.69 -5.18 -40.41
C ALA A 658 -18.09 -6.37 -41.31
N ASP A 659 -17.98 -6.26 -42.63
CA ASP A 659 -18.33 -7.34 -43.56
C ASP A 659 -17.23 -8.42 -43.61
N ASP A 660 -15.95 -8.01 -43.56
CA ASP A 660 -14.82 -8.95 -43.35
C ASP A 660 -14.97 -9.70 -42.02
N LEU A 661 -15.29 -8.97 -40.95
CA LEU A 661 -15.52 -9.57 -39.62
C LEU A 661 -16.68 -10.56 -39.68
N ARG A 662 -17.83 -10.16 -40.27
CA ARG A 662 -19.03 -10.99 -40.44
C ARG A 662 -18.75 -12.26 -41.23
N ALA A 663 -17.97 -12.17 -42.31
CA ALA A 663 -17.55 -13.34 -43.08
C ALA A 663 -16.63 -14.26 -42.27
N PHE A 664 -15.64 -13.69 -41.56
CA PHE A 664 -14.72 -14.41 -40.68
C PHE A 664 -15.46 -15.20 -39.57
N LEU A 665 -16.56 -14.68 -38.99
CA LEU A 665 -17.35 -15.39 -37.96
C LEU A 665 -17.81 -16.79 -38.40
N THR A 666 -18.06 -16.96 -39.70
CA THR A 666 -18.64 -18.19 -40.29
C THR A 666 -17.61 -19.03 -41.05
N ALA A 667 -16.35 -18.61 -41.07
CA ALA A 667 -15.30 -19.24 -41.86
C ALA A 667 -14.79 -20.55 -41.25
N SER A 668 -14.64 -21.57 -42.10
CA SER A 668 -13.95 -22.83 -41.78
C SER A 668 -12.49 -22.88 -42.23
N ASP A 669 -12.05 -21.89 -43.01
CA ASP A 669 -10.67 -21.65 -43.42
C ASP A 669 -10.36 -20.16 -43.25
N TYR A 670 -9.21 -19.85 -42.62
CA TYR A 670 -8.77 -18.49 -42.34
C TYR A 670 -7.77 -17.95 -43.37
N SER A 671 -7.43 -18.72 -44.42
CA SER A 671 -6.46 -18.34 -45.46
C SER A 671 -6.71 -16.97 -46.10
N GLN A 672 -7.97 -16.56 -46.23
CA GLN A 672 -8.37 -15.24 -46.76
C GLN A 672 -7.94 -14.06 -45.85
N TRP A 673 -7.87 -14.26 -44.54
CA TRP A 673 -7.55 -13.20 -43.56
C TRP A 673 -6.21 -13.43 -42.86
N SER A 674 -5.45 -14.44 -43.26
CA SER A 674 -4.17 -14.78 -42.65
C SER A 674 -2.98 -14.65 -43.59
N GLU A 675 -1.88 -14.24 -43.00
CA GLU A 675 -0.54 -14.24 -43.60
C GLU A 675 0.38 -14.94 -42.61
N GLU A 676 1.20 -15.87 -43.10
CA GLU A 676 2.15 -16.65 -42.27
C GLU A 676 1.49 -17.40 -41.09
N GLY A 677 0.17 -17.67 -41.18
CA GLY A 677 -0.63 -18.31 -40.13
C GLY A 677 -1.24 -17.36 -39.08
N VAL A 678 -1.03 -16.04 -39.23
CA VAL A 678 -1.58 -15.01 -38.33
C VAL A 678 -2.73 -14.28 -39.01
N VAL A 679 -3.91 -14.28 -38.39
CA VAL A 679 -5.05 -13.43 -38.75
C VAL A 679 -4.84 -12.06 -38.13
N ARG A 680 -4.87 -10.99 -38.92
CA ARG A 680 -4.69 -9.62 -38.42
C ARG A 680 -5.99 -8.83 -38.48
N VAL A 681 -6.28 -8.06 -37.43
CA VAL A 681 -7.23 -6.95 -37.53
C VAL A 681 -6.46 -5.74 -38.05
N LEU A 682 -6.97 -5.14 -39.12
CA LEU A 682 -6.28 -4.14 -39.94
C LEU A 682 -6.98 -2.77 -39.90
N ALA A 683 -8.02 -2.62 -39.09
CA ALA A 683 -8.74 -1.37 -38.88
C ALA A 683 -9.53 -1.41 -37.57
N ASP A 684 -9.94 -0.25 -37.07
CA ASP A 684 -10.99 -0.19 -36.05
C ASP A 684 -12.34 -0.60 -36.67
N ILE A 685 -13.01 -1.58 -36.08
CA ILE A 685 -14.24 -2.18 -36.60
C ILE A 685 -15.46 -1.68 -35.82
N ASP A 686 -16.37 -1.00 -36.53
CA ASP A 686 -17.71 -0.70 -36.02
C ASP A 686 -18.61 -1.93 -36.23
N ALA A 687 -18.91 -2.65 -35.16
CA ALA A 687 -19.72 -3.88 -35.19
C ALA A 687 -21.23 -3.61 -35.21
N SER A 688 -21.69 -2.35 -35.29
CA SER A 688 -23.12 -1.99 -35.19
C SER A 688 -24.03 -2.63 -36.24
N SER A 689 -23.48 -3.11 -37.38
CA SER A 689 -24.23 -3.82 -38.42
C SER A 689 -24.38 -5.33 -38.16
N ILE A 690 -23.80 -5.85 -37.08
CA ILE A 690 -23.79 -7.27 -36.70
C ILE A 690 -24.72 -7.47 -35.47
N GLU A 691 -25.86 -8.11 -35.67
CA GLU A 691 -26.91 -8.22 -34.62
C GLU A 691 -26.52 -9.14 -33.45
N SER A 692 -25.70 -10.16 -33.70
CA SER A 692 -25.02 -10.96 -32.68
C SER A 692 -23.63 -11.35 -33.17
N LEU A 693 -22.60 -10.74 -32.58
CA LEU A 693 -21.18 -10.97 -32.90
C LEU A 693 -20.68 -12.19 -32.12
N GLN A 694 -20.49 -13.32 -32.81
CA GLN A 694 -20.04 -14.58 -32.22
C GLN A 694 -19.06 -15.32 -33.15
N ILE A 695 -17.88 -15.66 -32.64
CA ILE A 695 -16.89 -16.54 -33.27
C ILE A 695 -16.97 -17.90 -32.57
N ALA A 696 -17.36 -18.95 -33.29
CA ALA A 696 -17.64 -20.25 -32.68
C ALA A 696 -16.40 -20.93 -32.06
N ASN A 697 -15.25 -20.86 -32.73
CA ASN A 697 -14.01 -21.48 -32.26
C ASN A 697 -12.79 -20.81 -32.91
N ILE A 698 -11.79 -20.43 -32.12
CA ILE A 698 -10.42 -20.16 -32.61
C ILE A 698 -9.62 -21.46 -32.46
N ALA A 699 -9.21 -22.05 -33.58
CA ALA A 699 -8.48 -23.32 -33.58
C ALA A 699 -7.07 -23.21 -32.97
N ALA A 700 -6.56 -24.33 -32.45
CA ALA A 700 -5.20 -24.40 -31.93
C ALA A 700 -4.17 -24.08 -33.01
N GLY A 701 -3.15 -23.30 -32.66
CA GLY A 701 -2.13 -22.81 -33.59
C GLY A 701 -2.52 -21.57 -34.40
N VAL A 702 -3.80 -21.15 -34.38
CA VAL A 702 -4.23 -19.87 -34.98
C VAL A 702 -3.87 -18.72 -34.04
N VAL A 703 -3.33 -17.64 -34.61
CA VAL A 703 -3.07 -16.39 -33.89
C VAL A 703 -3.95 -15.29 -34.50
N ILE A 704 -4.70 -14.60 -33.66
CA ILE A 704 -5.36 -13.32 -33.98
C ILE A 704 -4.55 -12.20 -33.33
N ASP A 705 -4.00 -11.30 -34.15
CA ASP A 705 -3.32 -10.10 -33.69
C ASP A 705 -4.16 -8.87 -34.01
N GLY A 706 -4.55 -8.13 -32.97
CA GLY A 706 -5.31 -6.90 -33.09
C GLY A 706 -4.47 -5.68 -33.49
N LEU A 707 -3.13 -5.74 -33.37
CA LEU A 707 -2.21 -4.62 -33.63
C LEU A 707 -2.54 -3.29 -32.90
N GLY A 708 -3.34 -3.35 -31.82
CA GLY A 708 -3.85 -2.19 -31.09
C GLY A 708 -5.18 -1.63 -31.59
N HIS A 709 -5.81 -2.23 -32.61
CA HIS A 709 -7.10 -1.83 -33.14
C HIS A 709 -8.28 -2.16 -32.21
N LYS A 710 -9.40 -1.48 -32.49
CA LYS A 710 -10.63 -1.53 -31.69
C LYS A 710 -11.74 -2.31 -32.38
N ILE A 711 -12.57 -3.00 -31.62
CA ILE A 711 -13.89 -3.49 -32.06
C ILE A 711 -14.93 -2.88 -31.12
N TYR A 712 -15.88 -2.12 -31.64
CA TYR A 712 -16.83 -1.32 -30.84
C TYR A 712 -18.26 -1.38 -31.39
N ASN A 713 -19.24 -0.85 -30.67
CA ASN A 713 -20.68 -1.10 -30.88
C ASN A 713 -21.04 -2.60 -30.91
N ILE A 714 -20.35 -3.41 -30.10
CA ILE A 714 -20.53 -4.86 -30.02
C ILE A 714 -21.92 -5.18 -29.48
N ARG A 715 -22.62 -6.10 -30.13
CA ARG A 715 -23.79 -6.76 -29.56
C ARG A 715 -23.55 -8.27 -29.62
N SER A 716 -23.57 -8.94 -28.47
CA SER A 716 -23.67 -10.40 -28.42
C SER A 716 -24.80 -10.77 -27.47
N VAL A 717 -25.66 -11.69 -27.93
CA VAL A 717 -26.83 -12.16 -27.18
C VAL A 717 -26.86 -13.68 -27.13
N SER A 718 -27.29 -14.24 -26.00
CA SER A 718 -27.37 -15.69 -25.80
C SER A 718 -28.37 -16.34 -26.78
N HIS A 719 -27.88 -17.28 -27.59
CA HIS A 719 -28.72 -18.10 -28.50
C HIS A 719 -28.65 -19.59 -28.18
N GLU A 720 -27.48 -20.12 -27.83
CA GLU A 720 -27.23 -21.51 -27.40
C GLU A 720 -26.10 -21.54 -26.33
N THR A 721 -25.66 -22.74 -25.94
CA THR A 721 -24.95 -23.15 -24.69
C THR A 721 -23.87 -22.25 -24.07
N THR A 722 -23.25 -21.33 -24.79
CA THR A 722 -22.26 -20.36 -24.25
C THR A 722 -22.46 -18.98 -24.90
N THR A 723 -22.10 -17.90 -24.20
CA THR A 723 -22.34 -16.52 -24.68
C THR A 723 -21.07 -15.67 -24.64
N GLY A 724 -20.72 -15.06 -25.76
CA GLY A 724 -19.58 -14.14 -25.85
C GLY A 724 -19.31 -13.66 -27.27
N VAL A 725 -18.20 -12.94 -27.47
CA VAL A 725 -17.70 -12.60 -28.82
C VAL A 725 -16.89 -13.76 -29.39
N ILE A 726 -16.16 -14.50 -28.54
CA ILE A 726 -15.49 -15.76 -28.88
C ILE A 726 -16.08 -16.84 -27.98
N LEU A 727 -16.70 -17.88 -28.54
CA LEU A 727 -17.30 -18.95 -27.72
C LEU A 727 -16.23 -19.91 -27.18
N VAL A 728 -15.27 -20.30 -28.02
CA VAL A 728 -14.12 -21.11 -27.60
C VAL A 728 -12.83 -20.55 -28.19
N ASN A 729 -11.82 -20.29 -27.35
CA ASN A 729 -10.45 -20.00 -27.80
C ASN A 729 -9.52 -21.19 -27.52
N ASN A 730 -9.00 -21.84 -28.55
CA ASN A 730 -7.87 -22.79 -28.45
C ASN A 730 -6.56 -22.20 -29.01
N GLY A 731 -6.61 -21.00 -29.61
CA GLY A 731 -5.47 -20.34 -30.24
C GLY A 731 -4.88 -19.22 -29.37
N THR A 732 -4.34 -18.20 -30.01
CA THR A 732 -3.86 -16.98 -29.36
C THR A 732 -4.66 -15.78 -29.86
N VAL A 733 -5.14 -14.92 -28.96
CA VAL A 733 -5.74 -13.62 -29.33
C VAL A 733 -5.02 -12.54 -28.55
N LYS A 734 -4.51 -11.51 -29.25
CA LYS A 734 -3.69 -10.47 -28.59
C LYS A 734 -3.84 -9.07 -29.15
N ASN A 735 -3.38 -8.08 -28.38
CA ASN A 735 -3.23 -6.67 -28.77
C ASN A 735 -4.53 -6.01 -29.26
N LEU A 736 -5.65 -6.14 -28.54
CA LEU A 736 -6.96 -5.72 -29.05
C LEU A 736 -7.83 -5.03 -27.99
N TYR A 737 -8.56 -4.01 -28.43
CA TYR A 737 -9.47 -3.22 -27.60
C TYR A 737 -10.93 -3.53 -27.95
N PHE A 738 -11.74 -3.91 -26.97
CA PHE A 738 -13.15 -4.22 -27.19
C PHE A 738 -14.06 -3.21 -26.47
N GLY A 739 -15.14 -2.77 -27.12
CA GLY A 739 -16.18 -1.94 -26.52
C GLY A 739 -15.87 -0.44 -26.40
N THR A 740 -14.91 0.06 -27.18
CA THR A 740 -14.48 1.47 -27.14
C THR A 740 -14.18 2.02 -28.53
N LYS A 741 -14.67 3.22 -28.83
CA LYS A 741 -14.38 3.93 -30.09
C LYS A 741 -13.09 4.76 -30.03
N ASP A 742 -12.77 5.30 -28.85
CA ASP A 742 -11.60 6.17 -28.64
C ASP A 742 -10.41 5.44 -27.98
N GLY A 743 -10.61 4.24 -27.43
CA GLY A 743 -9.58 3.49 -26.71
C GLY A 743 -9.47 3.86 -25.22
N LEU A 744 -10.26 4.84 -24.75
CA LEU A 744 -10.11 5.46 -23.44
C LEU A 744 -11.31 5.22 -22.53
N LYS A 745 -12.52 5.12 -23.10
CA LYS A 745 -13.76 4.90 -22.33
C LYS A 745 -14.71 3.92 -23.01
N TYR A 746 -15.67 3.43 -22.22
CA TYR A 746 -16.82 2.68 -22.72
C TYR A 746 -17.58 3.50 -23.77
N ASP A 747 -17.94 2.87 -24.89
CA ASP A 747 -18.69 3.51 -25.97
C ASP A 747 -20.18 3.77 -25.65
N GLY A 748 -20.70 3.22 -24.55
CA GLY A 748 -22.09 3.36 -24.12
C GLY A 748 -23.08 2.43 -24.84
N VAL A 749 -22.59 1.52 -25.69
CA VAL A 749 -23.42 0.68 -26.58
C VAL A 749 -23.00 -0.80 -26.53
N SER A 750 -21.70 -1.08 -26.36
CA SER A 750 -21.14 -2.43 -26.45
C SER A 750 -21.58 -3.29 -25.28
N LEU A 751 -22.34 -4.34 -25.58
CA LEU A 751 -23.03 -5.15 -24.59
C LEU A 751 -22.98 -6.64 -24.96
N ILE A 752 -22.56 -7.45 -23.99
CA ILE A 752 -22.73 -8.90 -23.97
C ILE A 752 -23.88 -9.19 -23.01
N SER A 753 -25.03 -9.60 -23.56
CA SER A 753 -26.26 -9.85 -22.81
C SER A 753 -26.56 -11.34 -22.78
N ALA A 754 -26.44 -11.95 -21.60
CA ALA A 754 -26.60 -13.39 -21.41
C ALA A 754 -27.73 -13.72 -20.42
N ALA A 755 -28.37 -14.88 -20.61
CA ALA A 755 -29.34 -15.43 -19.69
C ALA A 755 -29.05 -16.90 -19.37
N GLU A 756 -29.07 -17.24 -18.08
CA GLU A 756 -28.91 -18.62 -17.59
C GLU A 756 -30.00 -19.54 -18.18
N GLY A 757 -29.63 -20.77 -18.56
CA GLY A 757 -30.56 -21.72 -19.17
C GLY A 757 -30.93 -21.43 -20.64
N LYS A 758 -30.47 -20.29 -21.20
CA LYS A 758 -30.43 -20.01 -22.64
C LYS A 758 -28.99 -20.08 -23.19
N GLY A 759 -28.12 -20.79 -22.48
CA GLY A 759 -26.70 -20.89 -22.80
C GLY A 759 -25.86 -19.66 -22.42
N GLY A 760 -26.27 -18.93 -21.38
CA GLY A 760 -25.35 -18.05 -20.65
C GLY A 760 -24.35 -18.79 -19.75
N ASP A 761 -24.34 -20.14 -19.75
CA ASP A 761 -23.70 -20.95 -18.69
C ASP A 761 -22.17 -20.76 -18.59
N GLN A 762 -21.52 -20.31 -19.67
CA GLN A 762 -20.26 -19.58 -19.60
C GLN A 762 -20.41 -18.27 -20.37
N THR A 763 -20.08 -17.15 -19.73
CA THR A 763 -20.29 -15.80 -20.28
C THR A 763 -19.06 -14.90 -20.11
N GLY A 764 -18.66 -14.26 -21.20
CA GLY A 764 -17.68 -13.16 -21.20
C GLY A 764 -17.37 -12.71 -22.61
N LEU A 765 -16.38 -11.82 -22.80
CA LEU A 765 -15.86 -11.56 -24.15
C LEU A 765 -15.41 -12.86 -24.84
N VAL A 766 -14.75 -13.73 -24.08
CA VAL A 766 -14.42 -15.11 -24.42
C VAL A 766 -15.20 -16.03 -23.48
N ALA A 767 -16.10 -16.89 -23.98
CA ALA A 767 -16.87 -17.75 -23.08
C ALA A 767 -16.00 -18.87 -22.48
N VAL A 768 -15.18 -19.56 -23.29
CA VAL A 768 -14.24 -20.59 -22.83
C VAL A 768 -12.83 -20.35 -23.41
N ASN A 769 -11.82 -20.25 -22.55
CA ASN A 769 -10.42 -20.09 -22.93
C ASN A 769 -9.58 -21.34 -22.59
N ASN A 770 -9.15 -22.05 -23.63
CA ASN A 770 -8.15 -23.13 -23.58
C ASN A 770 -6.78 -22.65 -24.08
N GLY A 771 -6.72 -21.46 -24.70
CA GLY A 771 -5.53 -20.89 -25.33
C GLY A 771 -4.95 -19.70 -24.58
N THR A 772 -4.35 -18.77 -25.34
CA THR A 772 -3.72 -17.55 -24.81
C THR A 772 -4.52 -16.30 -25.14
N LEU A 773 -4.73 -15.45 -24.14
CA LEU A 773 -5.17 -14.05 -24.29
C LEU A 773 -4.07 -13.14 -23.76
N GLU A 774 -3.58 -12.20 -24.57
CA GLU A 774 -2.47 -11.30 -24.20
C GLU A 774 -2.75 -9.84 -24.62
N ASN A 775 -2.48 -8.86 -23.76
CA ASN A 775 -2.65 -7.43 -24.10
C ASN A 775 -4.09 -7.08 -24.56
N ILE A 776 -5.12 -7.67 -23.94
CA ILE A 776 -6.53 -7.38 -24.25
C ILE A 776 -7.10 -6.38 -23.25
N THR A 777 -7.69 -5.29 -23.75
CA THR A 777 -8.46 -4.35 -22.93
C THR A 777 -9.93 -4.42 -23.32
N THR A 778 -10.82 -4.72 -22.37
CA THR A 778 -12.27 -4.71 -22.61
C THR A 778 -12.99 -3.60 -21.84
N PHE A 779 -13.85 -2.89 -22.56
CA PHE A 779 -14.81 -1.92 -22.06
C PHE A 779 -16.26 -2.41 -22.31
N ALA A 780 -16.46 -3.52 -23.02
CA ALA A 780 -17.78 -4.04 -23.35
C ALA A 780 -18.47 -4.61 -22.10
N ALA A 781 -19.57 -3.98 -21.67
CA ALA A 781 -20.30 -4.37 -20.46
C ALA A 781 -20.88 -5.79 -20.59
N VAL A 782 -20.95 -6.50 -19.46
CA VAL A 782 -21.64 -7.79 -19.37
C VAL A 782 -22.89 -7.63 -18.51
N GLU A 783 -24.06 -7.88 -19.10
CA GLU A 783 -25.32 -7.98 -18.40
C GLU A 783 -25.79 -9.44 -18.38
N PHE A 784 -25.88 -10.00 -17.17
CA PHE A 784 -26.26 -11.38 -16.94
C PHE A 784 -27.59 -11.48 -16.17
N VAL A 785 -28.51 -12.30 -16.69
CA VAL A 785 -29.79 -12.61 -16.04
C VAL A 785 -29.80 -14.08 -15.59
N ALA A 786 -29.72 -14.28 -14.28
CA ALA A 786 -29.73 -15.60 -13.66
C ALA A 786 -31.12 -16.26 -13.62
N GLY A 787 -31.14 -17.59 -13.59
CA GLY A 787 -32.33 -18.41 -13.86
C GLY A 787 -32.12 -19.93 -13.64
N PRO A 788 -32.75 -20.78 -14.48
CA PRO A 788 -32.61 -22.24 -14.40
C PRO A 788 -31.58 -22.81 -15.39
N SER A 789 -30.35 -23.07 -14.96
CA SER A 789 -29.35 -23.78 -15.78
C SER A 789 -29.47 -25.32 -15.78
N SER A 790 -28.95 -25.95 -16.84
CA SER A 790 -28.72 -27.39 -16.95
C SER A 790 -27.33 -27.84 -16.45
N VAL A 791 -26.35 -26.95 -16.33
CA VAL A 791 -24.99 -27.28 -15.86
C VAL A 791 -24.87 -27.28 -14.33
N SER A 792 -23.68 -27.63 -13.81
CA SER A 792 -23.37 -27.69 -12.38
C SER A 792 -22.81 -26.37 -11.80
N GLU A 793 -21.96 -25.69 -12.56
CA GLU A 793 -21.25 -24.45 -12.19
C GLU A 793 -21.31 -23.50 -13.41
N VAL A 794 -21.53 -22.21 -13.18
CA VAL A 794 -21.71 -21.19 -14.23
C VAL A 794 -20.71 -20.05 -14.01
N GLY A 795 -19.85 -19.78 -14.97
CA GLY A 795 -18.80 -18.76 -14.91
C GLY A 795 -19.13 -17.52 -15.73
N VAL A 796 -19.09 -16.35 -15.10
CA VAL A 796 -19.37 -15.06 -15.74
C VAL A 796 -18.23 -14.08 -15.43
N GLY A 797 -17.55 -13.56 -16.45
CA GLY A 797 -16.58 -12.48 -16.29
C GLY A 797 -16.51 -11.58 -17.51
N CYS A 798 -16.05 -10.34 -17.36
CA CYS A 798 -16.07 -9.38 -18.48
C CYS A 798 -15.12 -9.79 -19.61
N LEU A 799 -13.99 -10.43 -19.29
CA LEU A 799 -13.07 -10.96 -20.30
C LEU A 799 -13.32 -12.45 -20.58
N VAL A 800 -13.40 -13.30 -19.54
CA VAL A 800 -13.52 -14.76 -19.71
C VAL A 800 -14.61 -15.37 -18.82
N GLY A 801 -15.43 -16.26 -19.38
CA GLY A 801 -16.35 -17.11 -18.60
C GLY A 801 -15.62 -18.22 -17.86
N GLU A 802 -15.02 -19.15 -18.61
CA GLU A 802 -14.27 -20.32 -18.11
C GLU A 802 -12.83 -20.38 -18.67
N THR A 803 -11.83 -20.75 -17.85
CA THR A 803 -10.48 -21.14 -18.32
C THR A 803 -10.26 -22.63 -18.15
N ARG A 804 -9.40 -23.26 -18.97
CA ARG A 804 -9.05 -24.70 -18.83
C ARG A 804 -7.53 -24.94 -18.72
N GLU A 805 -7.13 -26.21 -18.66
CA GLU A 805 -5.74 -26.67 -18.50
C GLU A 805 -4.77 -25.92 -19.43
N ASN A 806 -3.63 -25.47 -18.87
CA ASN A 806 -2.58 -24.72 -19.57
C ASN A 806 -2.99 -23.40 -20.27
N SER A 807 -4.23 -22.91 -20.05
CA SER A 807 -4.66 -21.63 -20.60
C SER A 807 -3.93 -20.44 -19.97
N VAL A 808 -3.75 -19.37 -20.74
CA VAL A 808 -3.01 -18.17 -20.32
C VAL A 808 -3.84 -16.92 -20.55
N ILE A 809 -3.90 -16.07 -19.54
CA ILE A 809 -4.43 -14.70 -19.62
C ILE A 809 -3.34 -13.78 -19.06
N LYS A 810 -2.81 -12.87 -19.88
CA LYS A 810 -1.62 -12.07 -19.54
C LYS A 810 -1.78 -10.60 -19.93
N ASN A 811 -1.42 -9.68 -19.04
CA ASN A 811 -1.45 -8.24 -19.31
C ASN A 811 -2.81 -7.76 -19.87
N CYS A 812 -3.90 -8.28 -19.30
CA CYS A 812 -5.26 -7.95 -19.73
C CYS A 812 -5.94 -7.04 -18.70
N VAL A 813 -6.75 -6.10 -19.20
CA VAL A 813 -7.42 -5.09 -18.36
C VAL A 813 -8.92 -5.11 -18.60
N ASN A 814 -9.69 -5.28 -17.54
CA ASN A 814 -11.13 -5.00 -17.56
C ASN A 814 -11.41 -3.55 -17.13
N LYS A 815 -12.09 -2.80 -18.00
CA LYS A 815 -12.69 -1.48 -17.74
C LYS A 815 -14.22 -1.50 -17.99
N ALA A 816 -14.81 -2.70 -18.05
CA ALA A 816 -16.24 -2.91 -18.26
C ALA A 816 -16.97 -3.28 -16.96
N GLU A 817 -18.17 -2.77 -16.77
CA GLU A 817 -19.00 -3.14 -15.61
C GLU A 817 -19.57 -4.56 -15.78
N LEU A 818 -19.52 -5.36 -14.71
CA LEU A 818 -20.25 -6.62 -14.61
C LEU A 818 -21.54 -6.38 -13.83
N ARG A 819 -22.69 -6.58 -14.50
CA ARG A 819 -24.04 -6.44 -13.93
C ARG A 819 -24.76 -7.77 -13.91
N VAL A 820 -25.24 -8.16 -12.74
CA VAL A 820 -25.91 -9.46 -12.56
C VAL A 820 -27.23 -9.29 -11.84
N SER A 821 -28.30 -9.83 -12.43
CA SER A 821 -29.69 -9.78 -11.94
C SER A 821 -30.36 -11.17 -12.06
N GLY A 822 -31.65 -11.29 -11.73
CA GLY A 822 -32.40 -12.55 -11.86
C GLY A 822 -32.35 -13.46 -10.63
N VAL A 823 -32.62 -14.76 -10.80
CA VAL A 823 -32.68 -15.76 -9.72
C VAL A 823 -31.93 -17.04 -10.12
N ALA A 824 -30.67 -17.16 -9.68
CA ALA A 824 -29.86 -18.35 -9.95
C ALA A 824 -30.37 -19.57 -9.19
N THR A 825 -30.41 -20.72 -9.87
CA THR A 825 -30.76 -22.02 -9.25
C THR A 825 -29.54 -22.94 -9.04
N LYS A 826 -28.36 -22.54 -9.52
CA LYS A 826 -27.09 -23.28 -9.48
C LYS A 826 -25.99 -22.50 -8.77
N GLN A 827 -24.80 -23.11 -8.67
CA GLN A 827 -23.59 -22.40 -8.27
C GLN A 827 -23.19 -21.43 -9.38
N MET A 828 -22.79 -20.22 -9.00
CA MET A 828 -22.37 -19.17 -9.92
C MET A 828 -21.06 -18.53 -9.46
N ASP A 829 -20.20 -18.24 -10.43
CA ASP A 829 -18.81 -17.81 -10.24
C ASP A 829 -18.56 -16.53 -11.05
N PHE A 830 -18.39 -15.39 -10.37
CA PHE A 830 -18.28 -14.06 -10.99
C PHE A 830 -16.93 -13.41 -10.76
N GLY A 831 -16.26 -12.97 -11.83
CA GLY A 831 -15.06 -12.14 -11.73
C GLY A 831 -15.13 -10.90 -12.60
N GLY A 832 -14.54 -9.78 -12.16
CA GLY A 832 -14.37 -8.61 -13.03
C GLY A 832 -13.58 -8.94 -14.30
N LEU A 833 -12.68 -9.93 -14.25
CA LEU A 833 -11.97 -10.44 -15.44
C LEU A 833 -12.44 -11.84 -15.84
N VAL A 834 -12.46 -12.80 -14.91
CA VAL A 834 -12.67 -14.24 -15.18
C VAL A 834 -13.74 -14.82 -14.26
N GLY A 835 -14.78 -15.46 -14.79
CA GLY A 835 -15.79 -16.15 -13.98
C GLY A 835 -15.19 -17.32 -13.19
N PHE A 836 -14.82 -18.38 -13.89
CA PHE A 836 -14.29 -19.61 -13.33
C PHE A 836 -12.96 -20.00 -13.99
N ALA A 837 -11.87 -19.95 -13.22
CA ALA A 837 -10.57 -20.41 -13.67
C ALA A 837 -10.35 -21.87 -13.25
N THR A 838 -10.22 -22.80 -14.20
CA THR A 838 -10.05 -24.23 -13.90
C THR A 838 -8.98 -24.89 -14.77
N GLY A 839 -8.57 -26.09 -14.36
CA GLY A 839 -7.55 -26.89 -15.02
C GLY A 839 -6.13 -26.62 -14.51
N ASP A 840 -5.33 -27.68 -14.40
CA ASP A 840 -3.95 -27.58 -13.96
C ASP A 840 -3.11 -26.78 -14.99
N GLY A 841 -2.24 -25.90 -14.47
CA GLY A 841 -1.36 -25.06 -15.29
C GLY A 841 -2.03 -23.83 -15.90
N ALA A 842 -3.31 -23.54 -15.61
CA ALA A 842 -3.94 -22.29 -16.03
C ALA A 842 -3.34 -21.08 -15.29
N ARG A 843 -3.07 -19.97 -15.99
CA ARG A 843 -2.39 -18.79 -15.43
C ARG A 843 -3.07 -17.48 -15.79
N VAL A 844 -3.29 -16.63 -14.79
CA VAL A 844 -3.72 -15.23 -14.94
C VAL A 844 -2.60 -14.35 -14.38
N MET A 845 -1.98 -13.54 -15.23
CA MET A 845 -0.73 -12.82 -14.91
C MET A 845 -0.80 -11.36 -15.30
N ASP A 846 -0.29 -10.47 -14.45
CA ASP A 846 -0.11 -9.04 -14.75
C ASP A 846 -1.43 -8.35 -15.18
N CYS A 847 -2.59 -8.87 -14.74
CA CYS A 847 -3.91 -8.40 -15.16
C CYS A 847 -4.55 -7.44 -14.15
N SER A 848 -5.46 -6.57 -14.61
CA SER A 848 -6.18 -5.66 -13.73
C SER A 848 -7.69 -5.59 -13.99
N ASN A 849 -8.46 -5.41 -12.93
CA ASN A 849 -9.85 -4.98 -12.98
C ASN A 849 -9.95 -3.52 -12.48
N GLU A 850 -10.48 -2.64 -13.30
CA GLU A 850 -10.64 -1.20 -13.03
C GLU A 850 -12.11 -0.74 -13.07
N ALA A 851 -13.06 -1.66 -13.26
CA ALA A 851 -14.49 -1.36 -13.28
C ALA A 851 -15.25 -2.09 -12.16
N PRO A 852 -16.32 -1.51 -11.60
CA PRO A 852 -17.04 -2.12 -10.48
C PRO A 852 -17.64 -3.49 -10.82
N VAL A 853 -17.60 -4.40 -9.85
CA VAL A 853 -18.31 -5.67 -9.88
C VAL A 853 -19.56 -5.51 -9.02
N LYS A 854 -20.73 -5.29 -9.64
CA LYS A 854 -21.99 -5.03 -8.92
C LYS A 854 -23.02 -6.13 -9.13
N ILE A 855 -23.40 -6.77 -8.04
CA ILE A 855 -24.30 -7.92 -8.02
C ILE A 855 -25.59 -7.58 -7.28
N THR A 856 -26.72 -7.83 -7.93
CA THR A 856 -28.08 -7.68 -7.36
C THR A 856 -28.95 -8.92 -7.52
N ALA A 857 -28.43 -9.99 -8.13
CA ALA A 857 -29.12 -11.25 -8.42
C ALA A 857 -29.43 -12.05 -7.14
N LYS A 858 -30.58 -12.74 -7.14
CA LYS A 858 -30.98 -13.66 -6.07
C LYS A 858 -30.38 -15.03 -6.28
N VAL A 859 -30.05 -15.71 -5.18
CA VAL A 859 -29.15 -16.87 -5.18
C VAL A 859 -29.79 -18.07 -4.47
N ALA A 860 -30.27 -19.09 -5.18
CA ALA A 860 -30.79 -20.28 -4.50
C ALA A 860 -29.68 -21.24 -3.98
N LYS A 861 -28.39 -20.94 -4.16
CA LYS A 861 -27.24 -21.85 -3.97
C LYS A 861 -25.98 -21.11 -3.46
N VAL A 862 -24.78 -21.61 -3.79
CA VAL A 862 -23.46 -21.06 -3.44
C VAL A 862 -23.00 -20.09 -4.52
N PHE A 863 -22.49 -18.93 -4.13
CA PHE A 863 -21.89 -17.96 -5.07
C PHE A 863 -20.46 -17.60 -4.66
N HIS A 864 -19.61 -17.36 -5.65
CA HIS A 864 -18.25 -16.85 -5.46
C HIS A 864 -18.03 -15.59 -6.32
N PHE A 865 -17.51 -14.53 -5.71
CA PHE A 865 -17.32 -13.21 -6.33
C PHE A 865 -15.89 -12.72 -6.15
N GLY A 866 -15.16 -12.49 -7.23
CA GLY A 866 -13.86 -11.82 -7.21
C GLY A 866 -13.90 -10.47 -7.91
N GLY A 867 -13.15 -9.50 -7.41
CA GLY A 867 -12.83 -8.31 -8.22
C GLY A 867 -12.08 -8.67 -9.50
N LEU A 868 -11.29 -9.76 -9.51
CA LEU A 868 -10.64 -10.30 -10.70
C LEU A 868 -11.22 -11.66 -11.14
N VAL A 869 -11.25 -12.66 -10.27
CA VAL A 869 -11.61 -14.05 -10.61
C VAL A 869 -12.69 -14.59 -9.66
N GLY A 870 -13.81 -15.13 -10.15
CA GLY A 870 -14.85 -15.68 -9.27
C GLY A 870 -14.38 -16.87 -8.45
N ARG A 871 -13.81 -17.88 -9.10
CA ARG A 871 -13.36 -19.12 -8.45
C ARG A 871 -12.16 -19.73 -9.17
N THR A 872 -11.28 -20.40 -8.41
CA THR A 872 -10.21 -21.26 -8.96
C THR A 872 -10.40 -22.73 -8.56
N ASN A 873 -10.11 -23.67 -9.47
CA ASN A 873 -10.14 -25.11 -9.20
C ASN A 873 -9.07 -25.87 -10.01
N GLY A 874 -8.08 -26.46 -9.34
CA GLY A 874 -6.87 -27.03 -9.95
C GLY A 874 -5.64 -26.18 -9.66
N LEU A 875 -4.49 -26.59 -10.18
CA LEU A 875 -3.20 -25.89 -10.05
C LEU A 875 -3.17 -24.61 -10.91
N VAL A 876 -4.06 -23.67 -10.56
CA VAL A 876 -4.26 -22.36 -11.20
C VAL A 876 -3.41 -21.31 -10.49
N SER A 877 -2.71 -20.46 -11.25
CA SER A 877 -1.86 -19.40 -10.70
C SER A 877 -2.40 -18.02 -11.04
N ILE A 878 -2.58 -17.16 -10.03
CA ILE A 878 -2.95 -15.75 -10.15
C ILE A 878 -1.75 -14.92 -9.68
N GLU A 879 -1.06 -14.24 -10.59
CA GLU A 879 0.26 -13.63 -10.35
C GLU A 879 0.23 -12.12 -10.70
N ASN A 880 0.75 -11.27 -9.82
CA ASN A 880 0.91 -9.82 -10.05
C ASN A 880 -0.39 -9.10 -10.48
N CYS A 881 -1.56 -9.56 -10.04
CA CYS A 881 -2.83 -9.03 -10.50
C CYS A 881 -3.41 -7.96 -9.57
N HIS A 882 -4.22 -7.04 -10.10
CA HIS A 882 -4.68 -5.87 -9.36
C HIS A 882 -6.18 -5.61 -9.52
N ASN A 883 -6.95 -5.66 -8.43
CA ASN A 883 -8.29 -5.09 -8.38
C ASN A 883 -8.24 -3.64 -7.89
N ARG A 884 -8.76 -2.71 -8.71
CA ARG A 884 -8.77 -1.26 -8.48
C ARG A 884 -10.17 -0.66 -8.35
N ALA A 885 -11.21 -1.50 -8.41
CA ALA A 885 -12.60 -1.07 -8.35
C ALA A 885 -13.43 -1.88 -7.35
N ASP A 886 -14.55 -1.29 -6.92
CA ASP A 886 -15.34 -1.82 -5.82
C ASP A 886 -16.05 -3.13 -6.17
N VAL A 887 -16.16 -4.03 -5.19
CA VAL A 887 -16.87 -5.31 -5.25
C VAL A 887 -18.07 -5.23 -4.33
N THR A 888 -19.27 -5.13 -4.93
CA THR A 888 -20.49 -4.74 -4.21
C THR A 888 -21.60 -5.77 -4.37
N TYR A 889 -22.14 -6.28 -3.25
CA TYR A 889 -23.36 -7.08 -3.22
C TYR A 889 -24.47 -6.33 -2.47
N GLU A 890 -25.60 -6.11 -3.13
CA GLU A 890 -26.77 -5.41 -2.57
C GLU A 890 -28.07 -6.20 -2.85
N GLN A 891 -28.72 -6.73 -1.82
CA GLN A 891 -30.03 -7.39 -1.96
C GLN A 891 -30.87 -7.36 -0.67
N SER A 892 -32.20 -7.43 -0.81
CA SER A 892 -33.18 -7.33 0.28
C SER A 892 -34.03 -8.59 0.54
N GLU A 893 -33.85 -9.68 -0.20
CA GLU A 893 -34.56 -10.95 0.01
C GLU A 893 -33.62 -12.15 -0.07
N ASP A 894 -33.74 -13.08 0.86
CA ASP A 894 -32.63 -13.98 1.16
C ASP A 894 -32.37 -15.12 0.17
N PRO A 895 -31.08 -15.41 -0.09
CA PRO A 895 -30.61 -16.66 -0.68
C PRO A 895 -30.58 -17.85 0.31
N SER A 896 -30.17 -19.06 -0.13
CA SER A 896 -30.43 -20.30 0.66
C SER A 896 -29.25 -20.98 1.38
N THR A 897 -27.98 -20.62 1.11
CA THR A 897 -26.81 -21.28 1.73
C THR A 897 -25.69 -20.35 2.21
N TRP A 898 -24.79 -19.93 1.33
CA TRP A 898 -23.58 -19.15 1.68
C TRP A 898 -22.95 -18.52 0.43
N MET A 899 -22.18 -17.46 0.63
CA MET A 899 -21.46 -16.75 -0.43
C MET A 899 -20.01 -16.45 -0.04
N SER A 900 -19.14 -16.33 -1.05
CA SER A 900 -17.73 -15.96 -0.91
C SER A 900 -17.41 -14.70 -1.70
N ILE A 901 -16.81 -13.70 -1.08
CA ILE A 901 -16.42 -12.43 -1.73
C ILE A 901 -14.92 -12.21 -1.52
N GLY A 902 -14.18 -11.97 -2.59
CA GLY A 902 -12.77 -11.63 -2.56
C GLY A 902 -12.47 -10.38 -3.38
N GLY A 903 -11.55 -9.53 -2.90
CA GLY A 903 -11.08 -8.38 -3.70
C GLY A 903 -10.34 -8.82 -4.97
N VAL A 904 -9.60 -9.93 -4.92
CA VAL A 904 -8.95 -10.52 -6.11
C VAL A 904 -9.69 -11.78 -6.58
N VAL A 905 -9.79 -12.81 -5.73
CA VAL A 905 -10.38 -14.11 -6.08
C VAL A 905 -11.55 -14.43 -5.16
N GLY A 906 -12.73 -14.77 -5.65
CA GLY A 906 -13.87 -15.09 -4.78
C GLY A 906 -13.64 -16.34 -3.94
N SER A 907 -13.10 -17.41 -4.52
CA SER A 907 -12.83 -18.67 -3.82
C SER A 907 -11.69 -19.46 -4.46
N VAL A 908 -10.70 -19.88 -3.67
CA VAL A 908 -9.65 -20.81 -4.07
C VAL A 908 -10.02 -22.21 -3.60
N TYR A 909 -10.46 -23.09 -4.52
CA TYR A 909 -11.07 -24.35 -4.14
C TYR A 909 -10.07 -25.50 -3.92
N VAL A 910 -9.19 -25.77 -4.88
CA VAL A 910 -8.15 -26.80 -4.78
C VAL A 910 -6.92 -26.32 -5.51
N GLY A 911 -5.74 -26.34 -4.88
CA GLY A 911 -4.44 -26.20 -5.55
C GLY A 911 -4.05 -24.82 -6.08
N GLY A 912 -4.94 -23.83 -6.02
CA GLY A 912 -4.72 -22.52 -6.62
C GLY A 912 -3.85 -21.58 -5.78
N ASN A 913 -3.05 -20.75 -6.46
CA ASN A 913 -2.15 -19.79 -5.84
C ASN A 913 -2.53 -18.34 -6.19
N ILE A 914 -2.41 -17.43 -5.22
CA ILE A 914 -2.52 -15.99 -5.41
C ILE A 914 -1.21 -15.36 -4.93
N LEU A 915 -0.45 -14.76 -5.84
CA LEU A 915 0.91 -14.28 -5.61
C LEU A 915 1.03 -12.81 -6.00
N ASN A 916 1.66 -12.01 -5.14
CA ASN A 916 2.01 -10.59 -5.38
C ASN A 916 0.83 -9.72 -5.88
N SER A 917 -0.40 -10.08 -5.51
CA SER A 917 -1.62 -9.51 -6.07
C SER A 917 -2.30 -8.59 -5.06
N ASN A 918 -2.90 -7.50 -5.54
CA ASN A 918 -3.35 -6.40 -4.69
C ASN A 918 -4.83 -6.08 -4.89
N ASN A 919 -5.50 -5.70 -3.80
CA ASN A 919 -6.84 -5.11 -3.83
C ASN A 919 -6.82 -3.70 -3.25
N THR A 920 -7.33 -2.74 -4.01
CA THR A 920 -7.50 -1.34 -3.60
C THR A 920 -8.96 -0.87 -3.63
N GLY A 921 -9.85 -1.60 -4.32
CA GLY A 921 -11.29 -1.33 -4.31
C GLY A 921 -11.98 -1.76 -3.01
N ALA A 922 -13.02 -1.05 -2.60
CA ALA A 922 -13.81 -1.39 -1.43
C ALA A 922 -14.65 -2.65 -1.66
N ILE A 923 -14.88 -3.41 -0.60
CA ILE A 923 -15.71 -4.63 -0.61
C ILE A 923 -16.90 -4.41 0.32
N TYR A 924 -18.11 -4.57 -0.21
CA TYR A 924 -19.36 -4.35 0.54
C TYR A 924 -20.36 -5.50 0.35
N SER A 925 -21.02 -5.90 1.44
CA SER A 925 -22.21 -6.75 1.39
C SER A 925 -23.22 -6.41 2.49
N ASN A 926 -24.51 -6.55 2.17
CA ASN A 926 -25.62 -6.52 3.12
C ASN A 926 -26.42 -7.83 3.19
N SER A 927 -25.95 -8.90 2.53
CA SER A 927 -26.60 -10.21 2.48
C SER A 927 -26.85 -10.78 3.88
N GLN A 928 -28.06 -11.29 4.17
CA GLN A 928 -28.39 -11.92 5.45
C GLN A 928 -28.10 -13.44 5.47
N GLN A 929 -27.29 -13.94 4.54
CA GLN A 929 -26.78 -15.33 4.56
C GLN A 929 -25.43 -15.43 5.26
N VAL A 930 -24.81 -16.62 5.24
CA VAL A 930 -23.39 -16.80 5.56
C VAL A 930 -22.55 -16.05 4.53
N VAL A 931 -21.80 -15.03 4.96
CA VAL A 931 -20.83 -14.31 4.14
C VAL A 931 -19.41 -14.68 4.55
N ARG A 932 -18.60 -15.09 3.57
CA ARG A 932 -17.15 -15.34 3.69
C ARG A 932 -16.43 -14.26 2.87
N MET A 933 -15.91 -13.22 3.51
CA MET A 933 -15.39 -12.01 2.84
C MET A 933 -13.89 -11.84 3.09
N GLY A 934 -13.10 -11.70 2.02
CA GLY A 934 -11.65 -11.49 2.09
C GLY A 934 -11.18 -10.31 1.25
N GLY A 935 -10.20 -9.54 1.74
CA GLY A 935 -9.58 -8.47 0.93
C GLY A 935 -8.86 -9.01 -0.31
N ILE A 936 -8.32 -10.24 -0.24
CA ILE A 936 -7.73 -10.94 -1.38
C ILE A 936 -8.62 -12.11 -1.82
N THR A 937 -9.00 -13.01 -0.91
CA THR A 937 -9.93 -14.12 -1.21
C THR A 937 -10.96 -14.43 -0.13
N GLY A 938 -12.22 -14.62 -0.52
CA GLY A 938 -13.28 -14.98 0.41
C GLY A 938 -13.11 -16.38 1.03
N VAL A 939 -12.55 -17.33 0.26
CA VAL A 939 -12.30 -18.72 0.71
C VAL A 939 -10.93 -19.19 0.24
N LEU A 940 -10.21 -19.85 1.16
CA LEU A 940 -9.02 -20.67 0.86
C LEU A 940 -9.29 -22.11 1.33
N ASN A 941 -9.61 -23.01 0.40
CA ASN A 941 -10.08 -24.35 0.75
C ASN A 941 -8.94 -25.37 0.91
N THR A 942 -8.43 -26.02 -0.16
CA THR A 942 -7.43 -27.11 -0.04
C THR A 942 -6.16 -26.87 -0.87
N GLY A 943 -4.98 -26.89 -0.22
CA GLY A 943 -3.67 -26.84 -0.89
C GLY A 943 -3.41 -25.58 -1.70
N GLY A 944 -3.96 -24.44 -1.28
CA GLY A 944 -3.76 -23.16 -1.96
C GLY A 944 -2.83 -22.22 -1.19
N ALA A 945 -2.12 -21.36 -1.90
CA ALA A 945 -1.26 -20.33 -1.32
C ALA A 945 -1.79 -18.91 -1.58
N VAL A 946 -1.65 -18.03 -0.58
CA VAL A 946 -1.82 -16.58 -0.72
C VAL A 946 -0.55 -15.92 -0.18
N SER A 947 0.24 -15.30 -1.05
CA SER A 947 1.56 -14.77 -0.64
C SER A 947 1.93 -13.45 -1.32
N GLY A 948 2.61 -12.58 -0.57
CA GLY A 948 3.05 -11.25 -1.03
C GLY A 948 1.92 -10.29 -1.42
N CYS A 949 0.68 -10.59 -1.03
CA CYS A 949 -0.50 -9.83 -1.45
C CYS A 949 -0.82 -8.67 -0.50
N VAL A 950 -1.35 -7.56 -1.03
CA VAL A 950 -1.71 -6.37 -0.24
C VAL A 950 -3.18 -6.01 -0.42
N ASN A 951 -3.91 -5.89 0.69
CA ASN A 951 -5.26 -5.29 0.70
C ASN A 951 -5.22 -3.89 1.30
N GLU A 952 -5.58 -2.88 0.51
CA GLU A 952 -5.79 -1.49 0.95
C GLU A 952 -7.27 -1.10 0.89
N GLY A 953 -8.09 -1.86 0.16
CA GLY A 953 -9.54 -1.66 0.07
C GLY A 953 -10.27 -1.96 1.38
N THR A 954 -11.24 -1.12 1.74
CA THR A 954 -12.04 -1.30 2.98
C THR A 954 -13.04 -2.45 2.85
N LEU A 955 -13.21 -3.26 3.90
CA LEU A 955 -14.21 -4.34 3.96
C LEU A 955 -15.38 -3.91 4.85
N THR A 956 -16.60 -3.99 4.33
CA THR A 956 -17.83 -3.66 5.07
C THR A 956 -18.88 -4.76 4.93
N LEU A 957 -19.34 -5.31 6.06
CA LEU A 957 -20.49 -6.20 6.16
C LEU A 957 -21.55 -5.55 7.05
N SER A 958 -22.74 -5.27 6.51
CA SER A 958 -23.80 -4.51 7.21
C SER A 958 -25.16 -5.21 7.12
N GLN A 959 -25.63 -5.82 8.20
CA GLN A 959 -26.86 -6.63 8.25
C GLN A 959 -27.77 -6.16 9.38
N THR A 960 -29.08 -6.02 9.11
CA THR A 960 -30.10 -5.57 10.08
C THR A 960 -30.95 -6.71 10.66
N ALA A 961 -30.72 -7.93 10.22
CA ALA A 961 -31.23 -9.18 10.80
C ALA A 961 -30.40 -10.32 10.19
N ASN A 962 -29.90 -11.26 10.99
CA ASN A 962 -29.27 -12.48 10.47
C ASN A 962 -29.28 -13.65 11.47
N GLY A 963 -29.54 -14.86 10.98
CA GLY A 963 -29.43 -16.12 11.74
C GLY A 963 -28.12 -16.91 11.54
N ASN A 964 -27.17 -16.40 10.75
CA ASN A 964 -26.11 -17.19 10.13
C ASN A 964 -24.70 -16.85 10.60
N TRP A 965 -23.82 -17.85 10.56
CA TRP A 965 -22.37 -17.72 10.80
C TRP A 965 -21.70 -16.79 9.78
N GLN A 966 -20.76 -15.95 10.21
CA GLN A 966 -20.06 -14.98 9.35
C GLN A 966 -18.54 -15.10 9.48
N SER A 967 -17.80 -14.83 8.40
CA SER A 967 -16.34 -14.86 8.40
C SER A 967 -15.76 -13.77 7.52
N VAL A 968 -15.01 -12.83 8.11
CA VAL A 968 -14.47 -11.66 7.39
C VAL A 968 -12.99 -11.48 7.71
N GLY A 969 -12.13 -11.45 6.70
CA GLY A 969 -10.67 -11.34 6.85
C GLY A 969 -10.05 -10.28 5.94
N GLY A 970 -9.07 -9.53 6.43
CA GLY A 970 -8.39 -8.53 5.58
C GLY A 970 -7.65 -9.11 4.37
N ILE A 971 -7.29 -10.40 4.40
CA ILE A 971 -6.70 -11.14 3.28
C ILE A 971 -7.58 -12.33 2.89
N VAL A 972 -7.85 -13.24 3.82
CA VAL A 972 -8.65 -14.47 3.61
C VAL A 972 -9.91 -14.44 4.47
N GLY A 973 -11.10 -14.53 3.87
CA GLY A 973 -12.34 -14.63 4.65
C GLY A 973 -12.36 -15.88 5.52
N PHE A 974 -12.40 -17.05 4.87
CA PHE A 974 -12.50 -18.34 5.55
C PHE A 974 -11.53 -19.39 5.02
N GLN A 975 -10.95 -20.18 5.93
CA GLN A 975 -10.15 -21.35 5.60
C GLN A 975 -10.87 -22.64 6.01
N GLU A 976 -11.14 -23.53 5.04
CA GLU A 976 -12.07 -24.66 5.22
C GLU A 976 -11.40 -26.04 5.34
N LYS A 977 -10.81 -26.62 4.27
CA LYS A 977 -10.37 -28.02 4.26
C LYS A 977 -8.91 -28.21 3.84
N SER A 978 -8.03 -28.39 4.80
CA SER A 978 -6.64 -28.77 4.52
C SER A 978 -6.31 -30.23 4.90
N LYS A 979 -5.22 -30.76 4.35
CA LYS A 979 -4.64 -32.09 4.60
C LYS A 979 -3.12 -31.99 4.49
N THR A 980 -2.38 -32.76 5.30
CA THR A 980 -0.89 -32.77 5.39
C THR A 980 -0.10 -32.91 4.07
N GLU A 981 -0.70 -33.38 2.97
CA GLU A 981 -0.07 -33.45 1.64
C GLU A 981 -0.31 -32.20 0.78
N LYS A 982 -1.19 -31.30 1.23
CA LYS A 982 -1.75 -30.14 0.52
C LYS A 982 -2.15 -29.07 1.55
N ASP A 983 -1.17 -28.60 2.32
CA ASP A 983 -1.38 -27.56 3.31
C ASP A 983 -1.67 -26.20 2.65
N ASN A 984 -2.51 -25.40 3.30
CA ASN A 984 -2.73 -24.01 2.88
C ASN A 984 -1.60 -23.13 3.42
N VAL A 985 -1.15 -22.16 2.63
CA VAL A 985 -0.08 -21.22 3.00
C VAL A 985 -0.59 -19.78 2.88
N ILE A 986 -0.45 -18.99 3.94
CA ILE A 986 -0.76 -17.56 3.96
C ILE A 986 0.50 -16.85 4.48
N SER A 987 1.30 -16.25 3.60
CA SER A 987 2.61 -15.72 4.00
C SER A 987 3.00 -14.38 3.39
N GLY A 988 3.56 -13.48 4.22
CA GLY A 988 4.08 -12.18 3.75
C GLY A 988 3.01 -11.23 3.20
N ASN A 989 1.73 -11.41 3.56
CA ASN A 989 0.64 -10.55 3.12
C ASN A 989 0.44 -9.36 4.06
N THR A 990 -0.06 -8.24 3.53
CA THR A 990 -0.31 -7.02 4.31
C THR A 990 -1.74 -6.52 4.17
N ASN A 991 -2.45 -6.33 5.28
CA ASN A 991 -3.71 -5.61 5.32
C ASN A 991 -3.53 -4.17 5.85
N LYS A 992 -4.00 -3.21 5.06
CA LYS A 992 -4.14 -1.78 5.37
C LYS A 992 -5.60 -1.30 5.27
N GLY A 993 -6.47 -2.06 4.60
CA GLY A 993 -7.89 -1.76 4.48
C GLY A 993 -8.66 -2.01 5.77
N SER A 994 -9.41 -1.02 6.25
CA SER A 994 -10.22 -1.14 7.47
C SER A 994 -11.35 -2.15 7.32
N ILE A 995 -11.60 -2.95 8.35
CA ILE A 995 -12.64 -3.98 8.37
C ILE A 995 -13.74 -3.57 9.35
N THR A 996 -14.97 -3.40 8.85
CA THR A 996 -16.14 -3.06 9.66
C THR A 996 -17.27 -4.05 9.43
N VAL A 997 -17.69 -4.71 10.51
CA VAL A 997 -18.78 -5.68 10.51
C VAL A 997 -19.85 -5.20 11.50
N SER A 998 -21.07 -4.96 11.02
CA SER A 998 -22.20 -4.45 11.81
C SER A 998 -23.43 -5.32 11.54
N LEU A 999 -23.98 -5.95 12.58
CA LEU A 999 -24.93 -7.05 12.48
C LEU A 999 -26.07 -6.89 13.49
N GLU A 1000 -27.21 -7.54 13.24
CA GLU A 1000 -28.21 -7.87 14.27
C GLU A 1000 -28.48 -9.38 14.22
N ASN A 1001 -27.74 -10.14 15.04
CA ASN A 1001 -27.76 -11.61 15.06
C ASN A 1001 -28.13 -12.15 16.45
N THR A 1002 -29.24 -12.88 16.52
CA THR A 1002 -29.95 -13.29 17.75
C THR A 1002 -29.77 -14.78 18.12
N THR A 1003 -28.89 -15.52 17.44
CA THR A 1003 -28.92 -17.00 17.50
C THR A 1003 -28.20 -17.64 18.68
N THR A 1004 -28.64 -18.86 19.01
CA THR A 1004 -28.11 -19.70 20.10
C THR A 1004 -27.42 -20.98 19.61
N HIS A 1005 -27.28 -21.17 18.30
CA HIS A 1005 -26.52 -22.29 17.72
C HIS A 1005 -25.02 -21.96 17.70
N ALA A 1006 -24.18 -22.99 17.46
CA ALA A 1006 -22.71 -22.88 17.44
C ALA A 1006 -22.13 -22.08 16.24
N ASN A 1007 -22.93 -21.17 15.67
CA ASN A 1007 -22.64 -20.32 14.53
C ASN A 1007 -22.09 -18.98 15.03
N LYS A 1008 -20.82 -18.77 14.73
CA LYS A 1008 -19.95 -17.73 15.27
C LYS A 1008 -19.83 -16.53 14.30
N VAL A 1009 -19.13 -15.48 14.69
CA VAL A 1009 -18.72 -14.41 13.78
C VAL A 1009 -17.25 -14.10 13.97
N GLY A 1010 -16.39 -14.66 13.12
CA GLY A 1010 -14.95 -14.40 13.14
C GLY A 1010 -14.57 -13.25 12.20
N VAL A 1011 -13.98 -12.19 12.76
CA VAL A 1011 -13.49 -11.02 12.02
C VAL A 1011 -12.00 -10.82 12.30
N GLY A 1012 -11.15 -10.98 11.28
CA GLY A 1012 -9.70 -10.95 11.43
C GLY A 1012 -9.00 -9.94 10.52
N GLY A 1013 -7.92 -9.32 10.99
CA GLY A 1013 -7.11 -8.43 10.13
C GLY A 1013 -6.41 -9.15 8.97
N ILE A 1014 -6.17 -10.47 9.08
CA ILE A 1014 -5.70 -11.31 7.96
C ILE A 1014 -6.73 -12.39 7.61
N ILE A 1015 -7.23 -13.14 8.61
CA ILE A 1015 -8.06 -14.34 8.43
C ILE A 1015 -9.33 -14.25 9.30
N GLY A 1016 -10.52 -14.35 8.70
CA GLY A 1016 -11.77 -14.39 9.47
C GLY A 1016 -11.84 -15.60 10.39
N GLU A 1017 -11.89 -16.80 9.83
CA GLU A 1017 -11.77 -18.06 10.59
C GLU A 1017 -10.91 -19.12 9.89
N GLY A 1018 -10.18 -19.92 10.67
CA GLY A 1018 -9.39 -21.07 10.17
C GLY A 1018 -9.61 -22.36 10.97
N CYS A 1019 -9.50 -23.51 10.30
CA CYS A 1019 -10.03 -24.80 10.78
C CYS A 1019 -9.07 -26.00 10.72
N LEU A 1020 -8.15 -26.06 9.74
CA LEU A 1020 -7.36 -27.27 9.42
C LEU A 1020 -6.00 -26.93 8.79
N ALA A 1021 -4.95 -27.71 9.14
CA ALA A 1021 -3.58 -27.75 8.57
C ALA A 1021 -3.17 -26.52 7.73
N LEU A 1022 -2.64 -25.51 8.41
CA LEU A 1022 -2.48 -24.16 7.88
C LEU A 1022 -1.16 -23.56 8.35
N SER A 1023 -0.41 -22.96 7.42
CA SER A 1023 0.82 -22.21 7.67
C SER A 1023 0.58 -20.72 7.50
N VAL A 1024 0.68 -19.93 8.57
CA VAL A 1024 0.43 -18.48 8.55
C VAL A 1024 1.63 -17.74 9.11
N LYS A 1025 2.43 -17.15 8.22
CA LYS A 1025 3.77 -16.65 8.55
C LYS A 1025 4.04 -15.24 8.04
N ASN A 1026 4.59 -14.40 8.89
CA ASN A 1026 5.07 -13.06 8.53
C ASN A 1026 4.02 -12.14 7.87
N ASN A 1027 2.73 -12.31 8.22
CA ASN A 1027 1.67 -11.43 7.72
C ASN A 1027 1.51 -10.20 8.63
N THR A 1028 1.13 -9.05 8.06
CA THR A 1028 1.02 -7.79 8.79
C THR A 1028 -0.37 -7.18 8.67
N ASN A 1029 -1.05 -6.92 9.79
CA ASN A 1029 -2.24 -6.07 9.82
C ASN A 1029 -1.92 -4.71 10.45
N THR A 1030 -2.18 -3.64 9.71
CA THR A 1030 -2.08 -2.25 10.17
C THR A 1030 -3.46 -1.59 10.33
N ALA A 1031 -4.50 -2.22 9.80
CA ALA A 1031 -5.82 -1.63 9.69
C ALA A 1031 -6.70 -1.90 10.93
N PRO A 1032 -7.65 -1.01 11.26
CA PRO A 1032 -8.62 -1.26 12.31
C PRO A 1032 -9.56 -2.42 11.92
N VAL A 1033 -9.83 -3.31 12.88
CA VAL A 1033 -10.73 -4.45 12.78
C VAL A 1033 -11.87 -4.26 13.77
N LYS A 1034 -13.09 -4.07 13.29
CA LYS A 1034 -14.27 -3.79 14.12
C LYS A 1034 -15.43 -4.73 13.81
N VAL A 1035 -15.98 -5.35 14.86
CA VAL A 1035 -17.25 -6.08 14.83
C VAL A 1035 -18.21 -5.56 15.90
N THR A 1036 -19.46 -5.33 15.51
CA THR A 1036 -20.54 -4.92 16.41
C THR A 1036 -21.80 -5.71 16.07
N ASN A 1037 -22.36 -6.41 17.06
CA ASN A 1037 -23.67 -7.04 16.98
C ASN A 1037 -24.67 -6.27 17.86
N ALA A 1038 -25.79 -5.83 17.28
CA ALA A 1038 -26.89 -5.17 17.98
C ALA A 1038 -27.78 -6.15 18.77
N ALA A 1039 -27.49 -7.44 18.70
CA ALA A 1039 -28.11 -8.52 19.46
C ALA A 1039 -27.04 -9.38 20.20
N ALA A 1040 -27.46 -10.48 20.83
CA ALA A 1040 -26.64 -11.28 21.75
C ALA A 1040 -25.79 -12.40 21.11
N GLY A 1041 -25.86 -12.61 19.79
CA GLY A 1041 -25.07 -13.61 19.08
C GLY A 1041 -23.55 -13.36 19.16
N ALA A 1042 -22.76 -14.44 19.27
CA ALA A 1042 -21.33 -14.36 19.54
C ALA A 1042 -20.50 -13.71 18.41
N VAL A 1043 -19.55 -12.85 18.79
CA VAL A 1043 -18.63 -12.16 17.86
C VAL A 1043 -17.19 -12.20 18.36
N TRP A 1044 -16.26 -12.45 17.46
CA TRP A 1044 -14.84 -12.62 17.76
C TRP A 1044 -13.98 -11.80 16.81
N ALA A 1045 -13.18 -10.88 17.36
CA ALA A 1045 -12.30 -10.02 16.58
C ALA A 1045 -10.83 -10.28 16.88
N GLY A 1046 -9.98 -10.30 15.86
CA GLY A 1046 -8.53 -10.26 16.09
C GLY A 1046 -7.70 -9.62 15.01
N GLY A 1047 -6.50 -9.19 15.38
CA GLY A 1047 -5.60 -8.49 14.45
C GLY A 1047 -5.05 -9.38 13.34
N ILE A 1048 -4.91 -10.68 13.57
CA ILE A 1048 -4.56 -11.67 12.55
C ILE A 1048 -5.76 -12.60 12.29
N TYR A 1049 -6.32 -13.20 13.34
CA TYR A 1049 -7.43 -14.16 13.29
C TYR A 1049 -8.68 -13.65 14.00
N GLY A 1050 -9.85 -13.75 13.36
CA GLY A 1050 -11.12 -13.70 14.10
C GLY A 1050 -11.25 -14.92 15.01
N ALA A 1051 -11.15 -16.13 14.43
CA ALA A 1051 -11.11 -17.37 15.19
C ALA A 1051 -10.24 -18.49 14.61
N LEU A 1052 -9.74 -19.33 15.52
CA LEU A 1052 -9.07 -20.60 15.24
C LEU A 1052 -9.90 -21.76 15.81
N ILE A 1053 -10.45 -22.59 14.93
CA ILE A 1053 -11.30 -23.73 15.28
C ILE A 1053 -10.44 -25.01 15.24
N LYS A 1054 -10.12 -25.51 16.43
CA LYS A 1054 -9.24 -26.67 16.66
C LYS A 1054 -9.81 -27.97 16.09
N ASN A 1055 -9.03 -28.64 15.25
CA ASN A 1055 -9.28 -30.00 14.73
C ASN A 1055 -7.98 -30.85 14.79
N LYS A 1056 -8.04 -32.10 14.31
CA LYS A 1056 -7.02 -33.15 14.51
C LYS A 1056 -5.65 -32.95 13.79
N GLN A 1057 -5.28 -31.73 13.35
CA GLN A 1057 -4.04 -31.46 12.58
C GLN A 1057 -3.31 -30.20 13.09
N GLU A 1058 -1.98 -30.15 12.88
CA GLU A 1058 -1.09 -29.07 13.31
C GLU A 1058 -1.32 -27.76 12.53
N ILE A 1059 -1.14 -26.63 13.19
CA ILE A 1059 -1.27 -25.29 12.60
C ILE A 1059 0.01 -24.53 12.95
N GLU A 1060 0.74 -24.07 11.94
CA GLU A 1060 2.00 -23.34 12.09
C GLU A 1060 1.74 -21.83 11.95
N CYS A 1061 1.53 -21.16 13.07
CA CYS A 1061 1.43 -19.69 13.12
C CYS A 1061 2.75 -19.11 13.65
N SER A 1062 3.41 -18.24 12.88
CA SER A 1062 4.55 -17.51 13.42
C SER A 1062 4.90 -16.17 12.77
N GLY A 1063 5.36 -15.22 13.59
CA GLY A 1063 5.96 -13.96 13.12
C GLY A 1063 4.99 -12.98 12.49
N ASN A 1064 3.69 -13.16 12.67
CA ASN A 1064 2.68 -12.22 12.19
C ASN A 1064 2.61 -11.01 13.14
N THR A 1065 2.29 -9.84 12.59
CA THR A 1065 2.28 -8.58 13.34
C THR A 1065 0.95 -7.85 13.18
N ASN A 1066 0.33 -7.47 14.29
CA ASN A 1066 -0.79 -6.54 14.32
C ASN A 1066 -0.40 -5.20 14.96
N SER A 1067 -0.67 -4.10 14.28
CA SER A 1067 -0.66 -2.73 14.85
C SER A 1067 -2.05 -2.06 14.77
N GLY A 1068 -2.99 -2.65 14.02
CA GLY A 1068 -4.35 -2.15 13.93
C GLY A 1068 -5.16 -2.34 15.21
N SER A 1069 -6.05 -1.39 15.51
CA SER A 1069 -6.98 -1.51 16.64
C SER A 1069 -8.02 -2.62 16.42
N VAL A 1070 -8.29 -3.43 17.43
CA VAL A 1070 -9.29 -4.51 17.39
C VAL A 1070 -10.47 -4.14 18.27
N THR A 1071 -11.71 -4.31 17.79
CA THR A 1071 -12.92 -3.98 18.55
C THR A 1071 -14.03 -5.01 18.36
N ALA A 1072 -14.62 -5.51 19.46
CA ALA A 1072 -15.77 -6.41 19.45
C ALA A 1072 -16.85 -6.00 20.48
N SER A 1073 -18.13 -6.08 20.12
CA SER A 1073 -19.25 -5.80 21.05
C SER A 1073 -20.54 -6.53 20.66
N THR A 1074 -21.36 -6.92 21.66
CA THR A 1074 -22.74 -7.41 21.48
C THR A 1074 -23.73 -6.55 22.29
N SER A 1075 -25.04 -6.79 22.21
CA SER A 1075 -26.04 -6.01 22.97
C SER A 1075 -25.93 -6.17 24.50
N ASP A 1076 -25.58 -7.38 24.94
CA ASP A 1076 -25.38 -7.81 26.33
C ASP A 1076 -23.89 -7.98 26.67
N ASN A 1077 -23.03 -7.82 25.68
CA ASN A 1077 -21.59 -8.04 25.65
C ASN A 1077 -21.07 -9.45 25.99
N ALA A 1078 -21.81 -10.29 26.72
CA ALA A 1078 -21.35 -11.58 27.25
C ALA A 1078 -20.73 -12.52 26.20
N ALA A 1079 -21.20 -12.48 24.95
CA ALA A 1079 -20.75 -13.37 23.87
C ALA A 1079 -19.65 -12.77 22.96
N ALA A 1080 -19.09 -11.61 23.28
CA ALA A 1080 -17.99 -11.00 22.55
C ALA A 1080 -16.60 -11.54 22.99
N ALA A 1081 -15.63 -11.61 22.09
CA ALA A 1081 -14.21 -11.77 22.41
C ALA A 1081 -13.32 -10.94 21.48
N ALA A 1082 -12.22 -10.38 21.98
CA ALA A 1082 -11.26 -9.63 21.16
C ALA A 1082 -9.82 -9.87 21.59
N GLY A 1083 -8.94 -10.17 20.62
CA GLY A 1083 -7.51 -10.37 20.86
C GLY A 1083 -6.64 -9.63 19.86
N GLY A 1084 -5.52 -9.06 20.28
CA GLY A 1084 -4.64 -8.33 19.36
C GLY A 1084 -4.05 -9.19 18.24
N VAL A 1085 -3.96 -10.51 18.41
CA VAL A 1085 -3.63 -11.49 17.36
C VAL A 1085 -4.85 -12.35 17.02
N VAL A 1086 -5.55 -12.92 18.01
CA VAL A 1086 -6.66 -13.86 17.79
C VAL A 1086 -7.86 -13.59 18.70
N GLY A 1087 -9.07 -13.45 18.12
CA GLY A 1087 -10.29 -13.27 18.91
C GLY A 1087 -10.65 -14.48 19.76
N TYR A 1088 -10.70 -15.66 19.14
CA TYR A 1088 -11.08 -16.91 19.80
C TYR A 1088 -10.23 -18.11 19.35
N ILE A 1089 -9.78 -18.93 20.30
CA ILE A 1089 -9.23 -20.28 20.05
C ILE A 1089 -10.19 -21.32 20.65
N ALA A 1090 -10.65 -22.26 19.82
CA ALA A 1090 -11.57 -23.31 20.26
C ALA A 1090 -10.89 -24.40 21.10
N GLY A 1091 -11.56 -24.81 22.18
CA GLY A 1091 -11.18 -25.95 23.00
C GLY A 1091 -11.62 -27.29 22.45
N SER A 1092 -11.06 -28.37 22.99
CA SER A 1092 -11.34 -29.75 22.57
C SER A 1092 -12.77 -30.18 22.91
N SER A 1093 -13.69 -30.08 21.95
CA SER A 1093 -15.06 -30.58 22.10
C SER A 1093 -15.12 -32.11 21.89
N GLY A 1094 -15.01 -32.86 22.99
CA GLY A 1094 -15.05 -34.33 23.00
C GLY A 1094 -13.74 -34.95 23.48
N GLY A 1095 -13.83 -35.94 24.37
CA GLY A 1095 -12.70 -36.50 25.13
C GLY A 1095 -11.73 -37.41 24.36
N ASP A 1096 -11.48 -37.15 23.08
CA ASP A 1096 -10.46 -37.86 22.29
C ASP A 1096 -9.05 -37.35 22.68
N ALA A 1097 -8.22 -38.22 23.25
CA ALA A 1097 -6.92 -37.85 23.83
C ALA A 1097 -5.82 -37.40 22.83
N ASN A 1098 -6.08 -37.40 21.52
CA ASN A 1098 -5.13 -36.89 20.51
C ASN A 1098 -5.21 -35.36 20.42
N THR A 1099 -4.66 -34.69 21.44
CA THR A 1099 -4.59 -33.23 21.51
C THR A 1099 -3.41 -32.71 20.68
N VAL A 1100 -3.68 -32.28 19.45
CA VAL A 1100 -2.75 -31.40 18.75
C VAL A 1100 -2.65 -30.08 19.51
N VAL A 1101 -1.42 -29.63 19.75
CA VAL A 1101 -1.13 -28.37 20.43
C VAL A 1101 -1.05 -27.26 19.38
N LEU A 1102 -2.13 -26.50 19.21
CA LEU A 1102 -2.07 -25.22 18.51
C LEU A 1102 -1.08 -24.32 19.27
N THR A 1103 -0.03 -23.86 18.59
CA THR A 1103 0.94 -22.92 19.16
C THR A 1103 1.04 -21.69 18.29
N LEU A 1104 0.79 -20.52 18.86
CA LEU A 1104 1.09 -19.22 18.26
C LEU A 1104 2.51 -18.83 18.68
N LYS A 1105 3.44 -18.68 17.73
CA LYS A 1105 4.88 -18.47 18.02
C LYS A 1105 5.38 -17.12 17.54
N ASN A 1106 6.04 -16.35 18.39
CA ASN A 1106 6.62 -15.06 18.00
C ASN A 1106 5.60 -14.09 17.35
N GLU A 1107 4.32 -14.17 17.74
CA GLU A 1107 3.29 -13.27 17.22
C GLU A 1107 3.39 -11.92 17.93
N LYS A 1108 3.36 -10.82 17.18
CA LYS A 1108 3.43 -9.45 17.72
C LYS A 1108 2.07 -8.76 17.64
N SER A 1109 1.62 -8.13 18.71
CA SER A 1109 0.52 -7.16 18.65
C SER A 1109 0.84 -5.90 19.45
N THR A 1110 0.57 -4.74 18.84
CA THR A 1110 0.76 -3.39 19.42
C THR A 1110 -0.49 -2.52 19.33
N GLY A 1111 -1.53 -2.99 18.63
CA GLY A 1111 -2.80 -2.26 18.48
C GLY A 1111 -3.65 -2.28 19.76
N SER A 1112 -4.51 -1.28 19.92
CA SER A 1112 -5.49 -1.24 21.02
C SER A 1112 -6.60 -2.27 20.82
N VAL A 1113 -6.84 -3.11 21.82
CA VAL A 1113 -7.89 -4.13 21.83
C VAL A 1113 -9.02 -3.68 22.75
N THR A 1114 -10.25 -3.63 22.24
CA THR A 1114 -11.46 -3.29 23.00
C THR A 1114 -12.52 -4.37 22.82
N CYS A 1115 -13.06 -4.90 23.92
CA CYS A 1115 -14.19 -5.80 23.90
C CYS A 1115 -15.25 -5.34 24.90
N GLY A 1116 -16.51 -5.56 24.57
CA GLY A 1116 -17.58 -5.46 25.56
C GLY A 1116 -17.45 -6.47 26.71
N ASN A 1117 -16.94 -7.68 26.44
CA ASN A 1117 -16.65 -8.67 27.47
C ASN A 1117 -15.19 -8.53 27.93
N ALA A 1118 -15.00 -7.86 29.07
CA ALA A 1118 -13.68 -7.69 29.67
C ALA A 1118 -12.95 -9.02 29.93
N GLU A 1119 -13.67 -10.08 30.31
CA GLU A 1119 -13.10 -11.39 30.63
C GLU A 1119 -12.59 -12.15 29.39
N ALA A 1120 -13.08 -11.78 28.20
CA ALA A 1120 -12.68 -12.36 26.91
C ALA A 1120 -11.88 -11.35 26.04
N THR A 1121 -11.13 -10.45 26.69
CA THR A 1121 -10.25 -9.49 26.01
C THR A 1121 -8.78 -9.76 26.35
N GLY A 1122 -7.88 -9.71 25.36
CA GLY A 1122 -6.44 -9.76 25.63
C GLY A 1122 -5.57 -9.14 24.53
N ALA A 1123 -4.33 -8.83 24.87
CA ALA A 1123 -3.36 -8.19 23.99
C ALA A 1123 -2.87 -9.13 22.86
N ILE A 1124 -2.89 -10.44 23.08
CA ILE A 1124 -2.64 -11.47 22.05
C ILE A 1124 -3.93 -12.24 21.75
N ALA A 1125 -4.58 -12.82 22.75
CA ALA A 1125 -5.77 -13.65 22.56
C ALA A 1125 -6.99 -13.14 23.34
N GLY A 1126 -8.18 -13.16 22.74
CA GLY A 1126 -9.42 -12.80 23.45
C GLY A 1126 -9.84 -13.89 24.42
N ASN A 1127 -10.35 -15.00 23.90
CA ASN A 1127 -10.62 -16.21 24.67
C ASN A 1127 -9.83 -17.39 24.08
N ASN A 1128 -8.85 -17.89 24.86
CA ASN A 1128 -7.99 -19.00 24.49
C ASN A 1128 -8.37 -20.28 25.26
N ALA A 1129 -9.22 -21.13 24.67
CA ALA A 1129 -9.71 -22.36 25.32
C ALA A 1129 -8.78 -23.58 25.16
N GLY A 1130 -7.46 -23.40 25.25
CA GLY A 1130 -6.48 -24.51 25.27
C GLY A 1130 -5.53 -24.60 24.06
N GLY A 1131 -5.11 -23.45 23.52
CA GLY A 1131 -3.90 -23.29 22.70
C GLY A 1131 -2.74 -22.71 23.52
N ALA A 1132 -1.53 -22.78 22.98
CA ALA A 1132 -0.32 -22.25 23.58
C ALA A 1132 0.10 -20.93 22.91
N LEU A 1133 0.45 -19.92 23.71
CA LEU A 1133 1.10 -18.69 23.28
C LEU A 1133 2.58 -18.77 23.68
N ASP A 1134 3.47 -18.80 22.70
CA ASP A 1134 4.90 -19.05 22.89
C ASP A 1134 5.73 -17.92 22.30
N SER A 1135 6.52 -17.25 23.14
CA SER A 1135 7.47 -16.22 22.71
C SER A 1135 6.83 -15.02 21.98
N CYS A 1136 5.52 -14.80 22.19
CA CYS A 1136 4.76 -13.67 21.63
C CYS A 1136 5.22 -12.32 22.20
N ILE A 1137 4.85 -11.23 21.53
CA ILE A 1137 5.23 -9.86 21.88
C ILE A 1137 3.95 -9.02 21.99
N ALA A 1138 3.53 -8.66 23.19
CA ALA A 1138 2.24 -8.03 23.46
C ALA A 1138 2.38 -6.58 23.93
N GLY A 1139 1.61 -5.66 23.34
CA GLY A 1139 1.62 -4.23 23.66
C GLY A 1139 0.28 -3.57 23.39
N GLY A 1140 0.29 -2.25 23.23
CA GLY A 1140 -0.92 -1.45 23.05
C GLY A 1140 -1.72 -1.33 24.35
N SER A 1141 -3.04 -1.50 24.26
CA SER A 1141 -3.95 -1.39 25.41
C SER A 1141 -5.09 -2.40 25.33
N VAL A 1142 -5.51 -2.96 26.45
CA VAL A 1142 -6.69 -3.82 26.59
C VAL A 1142 -7.78 -3.05 27.36
N ASN A 1143 -8.91 -2.77 26.71
CA ASN A 1143 -10.03 -1.99 27.27
C ASN A 1143 -9.58 -0.67 27.93
N GLY A 1144 -8.72 0.09 27.23
CA GLY A 1144 -8.16 1.36 27.72
C GLY A 1144 -7.03 1.22 28.75
N THR A 1145 -6.76 0.01 29.27
CA THR A 1145 -5.61 -0.26 30.15
C THR A 1145 -4.39 -0.56 29.31
N ALA A 1146 -3.33 0.25 29.42
CA ALA A 1146 -2.07 -0.01 28.71
C ALA A 1146 -1.46 -1.35 29.14
N VAL A 1147 -0.92 -2.10 28.18
CA VAL A 1147 -0.14 -3.32 28.47
C VAL A 1147 1.24 -2.89 28.96
N THR A 1148 1.66 -3.43 30.10
CA THR A 1148 2.91 -3.13 30.80
C THR A 1148 3.48 -4.42 31.38
N GLU A 1149 4.75 -4.46 31.76
CA GLU A 1149 5.35 -5.68 32.35
C GLU A 1149 4.58 -6.18 33.59
N ALA A 1150 4.12 -5.25 34.43
CA ALA A 1150 3.38 -5.53 35.65
C ALA A 1150 2.00 -6.19 35.42
N ASN A 1151 1.35 -5.97 34.26
CA ASN A 1151 0.04 -6.54 33.95
C ASN A 1151 0.05 -7.52 32.75
N LEU A 1152 1.19 -7.71 32.09
CA LEU A 1152 1.37 -8.59 30.93
C LEU A 1152 0.80 -9.99 31.18
N GLY A 1153 1.17 -10.62 32.29
CA GLY A 1153 0.68 -11.96 32.66
C GLY A 1153 -0.84 -12.08 32.79
N THR A 1154 -1.53 -10.97 33.07
CA THR A 1154 -3.01 -10.90 33.18
C THR A 1154 -3.70 -10.40 31.91
N LEU A 1155 -3.00 -9.67 31.04
CA LEU A 1155 -3.58 -9.04 29.84
C LEU A 1155 -3.19 -9.71 28.52
N VAL A 1156 -2.22 -10.62 28.48
CA VAL A 1156 -1.86 -11.36 27.25
C VAL A 1156 -3.05 -12.12 26.65
N GLN A 1157 -3.87 -12.72 27.51
CA GLN A 1157 -5.11 -13.38 27.13
C GLN A 1157 -6.23 -13.09 28.13
N GLY A 1158 -7.50 -13.12 27.70
CA GLY A 1158 -8.63 -12.86 28.60
C GLY A 1158 -8.75 -13.87 29.75
N SER A 1159 -9.28 -13.44 30.89
CA SER A 1159 -9.32 -14.21 32.15
C SER A 1159 -10.12 -15.51 32.12
N VAL A 1160 -11.03 -15.71 31.15
CA VAL A 1160 -11.70 -17.01 30.94
C VAL A 1160 -10.86 -18.03 30.15
N SER A 1161 -9.67 -17.64 29.71
CA SER A 1161 -8.77 -18.51 28.92
C SER A 1161 -8.20 -19.66 29.76
N THR A 1162 -8.13 -20.84 29.15
CA THR A 1162 -7.53 -22.06 29.73
C THR A 1162 -6.24 -22.48 29.02
N GLY A 1163 -5.83 -21.75 27.99
CA GLY A 1163 -4.57 -21.97 27.27
C GLY A 1163 -3.33 -21.47 28.01
N THR A 1164 -2.17 -21.96 27.58
CA THR A 1164 -0.87 -21.67 28.23
C THR A 1164 -0.18 -20.47 27.62
N VAL A 1165 0.61 -19.77 28.44
CA VAL A 1165 1.47 -18.65 28.03
C VAL A 1165 2.90 -18.96 28.46
N SER A 1166 3.85 -18.87 27.53
CA SER A 1166 5.29 -19.12 27.74
C SER A 1166 6.10 -18.10 26.96
N GLY A 1167 7.24 -17.65 27.51
CA GLY A 1167 8.20 -16.76 26.83
C GLY A 1167 7.66 -15.41 26.34
N THR A 1168 6.40 -15.08 26.60
CA THR A 1168 5.74 -13.89 26.05
C THR A 1168 6.27 -12.63 26.74
N THR A 1169 6.64 -11.64 25.93
CA THR A 1169 7.29 -10.40 26.37
C THR A 1169 6.43 -9.18 26.06
N LEU A 1170 6.75 -8.05 26.69
CA LEU A 1170 6.15 -6.76 26.36
C LEU A 1170 6.68 -6.27 25.00
N ALA A 1171 5.82 -5.69 24.18
CA ALA A 1171 6.26 -4.91 23.02
C ALA A 1171 6.93 -3.62 23.52
N GLN A 1172 8.25 -3.54 23.33
CA GLN A 1172 9.01 -2.30 23.43
C GLN A 1172 8.50 -1.29 22.38
#